data_AF-A0ABD3X3X5-F1
#
_entry.id   AF-A0ABD3X3X5-F1
#
_cell.length_a   1.000
_cell.length_b   1.000
_cell.length_c   1.000
_cell.angle_alpha   90.00
_cell.angle_beta   90.00
_cell.angle_gamma   90.00
#
_symmetry.space_group_name_H-M   'P 1'
#
loop_
_entity.id
_entity.type
_entity.pdbx_description
1 polymer ?
#
loop_
_entity_poly.entity_id
_entity_poly.type
_entity_poly.pdbx_seq_one_letter_code
_entity_poly.pdbx_strand_id
1 'polypeptide(L)'
;MQADAMIWGIDRSLDLTKGRSSQALVNAAGDTLQAEIKKKYPGGLTSGNIAVVNAGNLNCKEIYFISLEKWSDQVTQQNVLWNIIWECLSIADKSKFVSIITPAIGSGFLGYPATLVAKSMFECIKEFSLKHPDTTLKIVTIAVYTGDKETYNIYTAHARSIACPGSEASKTHVRGSVSVKIYAGSLADWRADVLVCSCSPDLDLSKGGLANCLLQKAGSQLQDECNLKYPHGIRKGQVAVANGYNLHCKKVYFGSLSPLSGDGSTCKQELALFVCECLKLAHMYKMQSVAFPALGTGSLKYPPQVTASVIHACVEDFCKQNPSSNLLTYIVVSAGYSDGVAVKQAFDQEWASIAGNLLIIPSSSPQPPSPLLPPQAPAPKPKPKPSRKDTKEYFMYMYQSETKTPKYWKKFHHKKTVKEWNGSKDDLSLKMFQVTGSALSDIIQLVNDTLKDQPSSDCNNIKVKEVQRLENLQLFDTYASFRHTKFPTVSKRGKLIPLEDIQASTRGQPLTLKYTKRGCVLDQDIYPEVNEHYLFHGTRAVTLDGIFQQSLDNRLAAKGLFGNGIYCAETPAKSNKYTDQAGEKKMLLVRACLGEIYIHNGGTYQFKRAPCKTCQKDRCSCGKPLFDSIVAEGALPYREFIIHDRCQVYPEYLITYTCS
;
A
#
# COMPACT_ATOMS: atom_id res chain seq x y z
N MET A 1 13.73 -35.77 -2.25
CA MET A 1 13.72 -34.48 -1.50
C MET A 1 15.10 -34.30 -0.92
N GLN A 2 15.68 -33.10 -1.02
CA GLN A 2 17.03 -32.79 -0.52
C GLN A 2 16.89 -31.83 0.67
N ALA A 3 17.52 -32.17 1.79
CA ALA A 3 17.57 -31.34 3.00
C ALA A 3 18.91 -31.58 3.71
N ASP A 4 19.36 -30.66 4.58
CA ASP A 4 20.60 -30.87 5.35
C ASP A 4 20.40 -31.88 6.49
N ALA A 5 19.22 -31.88 7.13
CA ALA A 5 18.87 -32.84 8.18
C ALA A 5 17.47 -33.45 7.98
N MET A 6 17.28 -34.68 8.46
CA MET A 6 16.01 -35.39 8.42
C MET A 6 15.60 -35.87 9.82
N ILE A 7 14.36 -35.60 10.23
CA ILE A 7 13.78 -36.16 11.45
C ILE A 7 13.13 -37.50 11.13
N TRP A 8 13.34 -38.51 11.98
CA TRP A 8 12.79 -39.84 11.80
C TRP A 8 12.22 -40.41 13.09
N GLY A 9 10.95 -40.82 13.04
CA GLY A 9 10.27 -41.46 14.17
C GLY A 9 10.65 -42.93 14.31
N ILE A 10 11.04 -43.35 15.50
CA ILE A 10 11.44 -44.73 15.81
C ILE A 10 11.11 -45.09 17.27
N ASP A 11 11.01 -46.39 17.56
CA ASP A 11 10.86 -46.86 18.93
C ASP A 11 12.16 -46.70 19.74
N ARG A 12 12.04 -46.85 21.06
CA ARG A 12 13.15 -46.63 22.02
C ARG A 12 14.34 -47.55 21.80
N SER A 13 14.17 -48.70 21.16
CA SER A 13 15.27 -49.63 20.90
C SER A 13 16.19 -49.17 19.76
N LEU A 14 15.78 -48.15 19.00
CA LEU A 14 16.51 -47.66 17.83
C LEU A 14 16.79 -48.76 16.79
N ASP A 15 15.88 -49.73 16.68
CA ASP A 15 16.06 -50.90 15.84
C ASP A 15 15.46 -50.71 14.44
N LEU A 16 16.28 -50.29 13.47
CA LEU A 16 15.80 -50.03 12.11
C LEU A 16 15.39 -51.28 11.33
N THR A 17 15.69 -52.49 11.83
CA THR A 17 15.21 -53.74 11.18
C THR A 17 13.74 -54.00 11.47
N LYS A 18 13.10 -53.19 12.31
CA LYS A 18 11.70 -53.34 12.71
C LYS A 18 10.84 -52.24 12.10
N GLY A 19 9.78 -52.67 11.41
CA GLY A 19 8.77 -51.79 10.83
C GLY A 19 9.09 -51.39 9.39
N ARG A 20 8.02 -51.25 8.59
CA ARG A 20 8.11 -51.00 7.14
C ARG A 20 8.81 -49.69 6.80
N SER A 21 8.61 -48.66 7.63
CA SER A 21 9.25 -47.35 7.46
C SER A 21 10.76 -47.47 7.67
N SER A 22 11.19 -48.06 8.78
CA SER A 22 12.62 -48.19 9.12
C SER A 22 13.39 -49.03 8.10
N GLN A 23 12.77 -50.08 7.55
CA GLN A 23 13.38 -50.87 6.48
C GLN A 23 13.57 -50.04 5.20
N ALA A 24 12.61 -49.18 4.84
CA ALA A 24 12.75 -48.28 3.71
C ALA A 24 13.89 -47.26 3.93
N LEU A 25 14.08 -46.79 5.17
CA LEU A 25 15.20 -45.91 5.51
C LEU A 25 16.54 -46.61 5.36
N VAL A 26 16.69 -47.84 5.89
CA VAL A 26 17.94 -48.62 5.77
C VAL A 26 18.28 -48.89 4.31
N ASN A 27 17.29 -49.30 3.51
CA ASN A 27 17.50 -49.56 2.08
C ASN A 27 18.00 -48.31 1.32
N ALA A 28 17.61 -47.11 1.76
CA ALA A 28 18.03 -45.85 1.15
C ALA A 28 19.35 -45.31 1.71
N ALA A 29 19.59 -45.47 3.01
CA ALA A 29 20.76 -44.94 3.71
C ALA A 29 22.00 -45.85 3.65
N GLY A 30 21.79 -47.14 3.36
CA GLY A 30 22.82 -48.16 3.36
C GLY A 30 22.92 -48.93 4.69
N ASP A 31 23.60 -50.07 4.63
CA ASP A 31 23.60 -51.09 5.70
C ASP A 31 24.39 -50.68 6.96
N THR A 32 25.22 -49.63 6.88
CA THR A 32 26.06 -49.17 8.00
C THR A 32 25.29 -48.33 9.02
N LEU A 33 24.11 -47.81 8.67
CA LEU A 33 23.34 -46.90 9.53
C LEU A 33 22.93 -47.58 10.85
N GLN A 34 22.47 -48.83 10.82
CA GLN A 34 22.06 -49.55 12.04
C GLN A 34 23.26 -49.82 12.97
N ALA A 35 24.45 -50.06 12.41
CA ALA A 35 25.66 -50.28 13.18
C ALA A 35 26.15 -48.99 13.87
N GLU A 36 26.09 -47.85 13.17
CA GLU A 36 26.43 -46.53 13.73
C GLU A 36 25.52 -46.17 14.92
N ILE A 37 24.21 -46.39 14.76
CA ILE A 37 23.22 -46.14 15.80
C ILE A 37 23.48 -46.99 17.04
N LYS A 38 23.68 -48.31 16.88
CA LYS A 38 24.00 -49.21 18.00
C LYS A 38 25.30 -48.84 18.72
N LYS A 39 26.30 -48.35 17.99
CA LYS A 39 27.58 -47.90 18.56
C LYS A 39 27.42 -46.61 19.38
N LYS A 40 26.67 -45.64 18.87
CA LYS A 40 26.52 -44.31 19.50
C LYS A 40 25.47 -44.29 20.61
N TYR A 41 24.45 -45.15 20.51
CA TYR A 41 23.31 -45.24 21.42
C TYR A 41 23.04 -46.70 21.84
N PRO A 42 23.98 -47.38 22.53
CA PRO A 42 23.85 -48.81 22.86
C PRO A 42 22.68 -49.13 23.81
N GLY A 43 22.22 -48.14 24.58
CA GLY A 43 21.07 -48.25 25.48
C GLY A 43 19.72 -47.81 24.89
N GLY A 44 19.68 -47.46 23.60
CA GLY A 44 18.49 -46.91 22.96
C GLY A 44 18.21 -45.44 23.31
N LEU A 45 16.95 -45.02 23.18
CA LEU A 45 16.44 -43.69 23.47
C LEU A 45 15.45 -43.69 24.62
N THR A 46 15.50 -42.67 25.47
CA THR A 46 14.38 -42.31 26.34
C THR A 46 13.35 -41.48 25.54
N SER A 47 12.06 -41.61 25.88
CA SER A 47 11.00 -40.85 25.22
C SER A 47 11.22 -39.35 25.37
N GLY A 48 11.08 -38.59 24.28
CA GLY A 48 11.35 -37.16 24.27
C GLY A 48 12.80 -36.77 24.02
N ASN A 49 13.71 -37.72 23.77
CA ASN A 49 15.10 -37.43 23.40
C ASN A 49 15.40 -37.70 21.92
N ILE A 50 16.51 -37.12 21.46
CA ILE A 50 16.94 -37.12 20.06
C ILE A 50 18.30 -37.83 19.93
N ALA A 51 18.39 -38.83 19.05
CA ALA A 51 19.64 -39.43 18.62
C ALA A 51 20.04 -38.85 17.26
N VAL A 52 21.25 -38.30 17.15
CA VAL A 52 21.76 -37.67 15.93
C VAL A 52 22.88 -38.52 15.36
N VAL A 53 22.76 -38.95 14.10
CA VAL A 53 23.78 -39.75 13.39
C VAL A 53 23.97 -39.24 11.97
N ASN A 54 25.05 -39.66 11.31
CA ASN A 54 25.27 -39.36 9.89
C ASN A 54 24.24 -40.10 9.03
N ALA A 55 23.87 -39.50 7.90
CA ALA A 55 22.79 -40.02 7.07
C ALA A 55 23.21 -41.09 6.05
N GLY A 56 24.47 -41.53 6.07
CA GLY A 56 25.00 -42.51 5.13
C GLY A 56 24.83 -42.05 3.67
N ASN A 57 24.19 -42.88 2.85
CA ASN A 57 23.95 -42.63 1.42
C ASN A 57 22.74 -41.72 1.13
N LEU A 58 22.03 -41.25 2.16
CA LEU A 58 20.92 -40.33 1.95
C LEU A 58 21.41 -38.97 1.45
N ASN A 59 20.53 -38.26 0.73
CA ASN A 59 20.78 -36.89 0.29
C ASN A 59 20.50 -35.87 1.41
N CYS A 60 21.04 -36.14 2.61
CA CYS A 60 21.12 -35.25 3.76
C CYS A 60 22.39 -35.56 4.56
N LYS A 61 22.77 -34.68 5.49
CA LYS A 61 24.00 -34.82 6.29
C LYS A 61 23.75 -35.63 7.55
N GLU A 62 22.67 -35.32 8.26
CA GLU A 62 22.32 -35.94 9.54
C GLU A 62 20.88 -36.47 9.58
N ILE A 63 20.66 -37.51 10.39
CA ILE A 63 19.33 -38.03 10.75
C ILE A 63 19.12 -37.85 12.25
N TYR A 64 17.97 -37.27 12.62
CA TYR A 64 17.52 -37.05 13.99
C TYR A 64 16.46 -38.08 14.33
N PHE A 65 16.87 -39.16 14.98
CA PHE A 65 15.98 -40.19 15.47
C PHE A 65 15.28 -39.72 16.73
N ILE A 66 13.95 -39.78 16.71
CA ILE A 66 13.10 -39.38 17.82
C ILE A 66 12.20 -40.53 18.26
N SER A 67 11.96 -40.62 19.56
CA SER A 67 11.03 -41.61 20.12
C SER A 67 9.92 -40.95 20.92
N LEU A 68 8.68 -41.36 20.63
CA LEU A 68 7.46 -40.90 21.28
C LEU A 68 6.64 -42.10 21.78
N GLU A 69 5.91 -41.90 22.88
CA GLU A 69 4.93 -42.87 23.38
C GLU A 69 3.63 -42.85 22.57
N LYS A 70 2.86 -43.94 22.64
CA LYS A 70 1.50 -43.99 22.07
C LYS A 70 0.60 -42.96 22.76
N TRP A 71 -0.28 -42.34 21.98
CA TRP A 71 -1.23 -41.34 22.45
C TRP A 71 -2.17 -41.92 23.52
N SER A 72 -2.18 -41.30 24.70
CA SER A 72 -3.00 -41.68 25.86
C SER A 72 -3.35 -40.52 26.80
N ASP A 73 -2.62 -39.38 26.74
CA ASP A 73 -2.85 -38.19 27.58
C ASP A 73 -2.72 -36.89 26.76
N GLN A 74 -3.70 -35.98 26.89
CA GLN A 74 -3.81 -34.77 26.07
C GLN A 74 -2.71 -33.73 26.34
N VAL A 75 -2.26 -33.55 27.58
CA VAL A 75 -1.40 -32.40 27.93
C VAL A 75 0.09 -32.77 27.95
N THR A 76 0.45 -33.88 28.60
CA THR A 76 1.87 -34.27 28.76
C THR A 76 2.51 -34.60 27.42
N GLN A 77 1.81 -35.35 26.56
CA GLN A 77 2.35 -35.82 25.29
C GLN A 77 2.38 -34.71 24.22
N GLN A 78 1.47 -33.74 24.29
CA GLN A 78 1.55 -32.54 23.45
C GLN A 78 2.79 -31.69 23.78
N ASN A 79 3.12 -31.52 25.06
CA ASN A 79 4.33 -30.82 25.48
C ASN A 79 5.61 -31.54 25.04
N VAL A 80 5.63 -32.88 25.13
CA VAL A 80 6.76 -33.69 24.64
C VAL A 80 6.93 -33.52 23.13
N LEU A 81 5.84 -33.56 22.35
CA LEU A 81 5.87 -33.31 20.91
C LEU A 81 6.40 -31.90 20.58
N TRP A 82 5.93 -30.88 21.30
CA TRP A 82 6.41 -29.51 21.10
C TRP A 82 7.91 -29.39 21.37
N ASN A 83 8.37 -29.89 22.51
CA ASN A 83 9.75 -29.80 22.95
C ASN A 83 10.69 -30.53 22.00
N ILE A 84 10.32 -31.72 21.52
CA ILE A 84 11.20 -32.48 20.62
C ILE A 84 11.35 -31.82 19.25
N ILE A 85 10.29 -31.19 18.72
CA ILE A 85 10.37 -30.41 17.48
C ILE A 85 11.28 -29.19 17.70
N TRP A 86 11.10 -28.48 18.81
CA TRP A 86 11.92 -27.32 19.17
C TRP A 86 13.41 -27.67 19.28
N GLU A 87 13.72 -28.78 19.93
CA GLU A 87 15.10 -29.26 20.06
C GLU A 87 15.69 -29.68 18.71
N CYS A 88 14.93 -30.35 17.84
CA CYS A 88 15.38 -30.69 16.49
C CYS A 88 15.76 -29.45 15.67
N LEU A 89 14.93 -28.40 15.71
CA LEU A 89 15.22 -27.13 15.06
C LEU A 89 16.47 -26.47 15.67
N SER A 90 16.62 -26.52 16.99
CA SER A 90 17.76 -25.98 17.71
C SER A 90 19.07 -26.69 17.36
N ILE A 91 19.05 -28.02 17.21
CA ILE A 91 20.22 -28.81 16.80
C ILE A 91 20.62 -28.45 15.38
N ALA A 92 19.68 -28.42 14.43
CA ALA A 92 19.99 -28.09 13.04
C ALA A 92 20.50 -26.64 12.88
N ASP A 93 19.96 -25.68 13.64
CA ASP A 93 20.46 -24.30 13.66
C ASP A 93 21.91 -24.21 14.19
N LYS A 94 22.22 -24.95 15.27
CA LYS A 94 23.58 -25.05 15.82
C LYS A 94 24.56 -25.68 14.83
N SER A 95 24.11 -26.70 14.10
CA SER A 95 24.87 -27.34 13.01
C SER A 95 24.98 -26.46 11.75
N LYS A 96 24.44 -25.23 11.76
CA LYS A 96 24.44 -24.28 10.64
C LYS A 96 23.76 -24.80 9.38
N PHE A 97 22.77 -25.68 9.55
CA PHE A 97 21.98 -26.21 8.46
C PHE A 97 20.96 -25.20 7.96
N VAL A 98 20.68 -25.26 6.67
CA VAL A 98 19.76 -24.34 5.97
C VAL A 98 18.39 -24.99 5.80
N SER A 99 18.34 -26.33 5.79
CA SER A 99 17.12 -27.07 5.53
C SER A 99 16.95 -28.30 6.43
N ILE A 100 15.73 -28.52 6.91
CA ILE A 100 15.36 -29.72 7.68
C ILE A 100 14.05 -30.28 7.17
N ILE A 101 13.93 -31.61 7.10
CA ILE A 101 12.69 -32.31 6.74
C ILE A 101 12.17 -33.11 7.92
N THR A 102 10.87 -33.04 8.16
CA THR A 102 10.19 -33.74 9.25
C THR A 102 8.91 -34.44 8.77
N PRO A 103 8.62 -35.68 9.17
CA PRO A 103 7.34 -36.32 8.86
C PRO A 103 6.20 -35.74 9.72
N ALA A 104 4.96 -36.18 9.48
CA ALA A 104 3.85 -35.96 10.42
C ALA A 104 4.04 -36.80 11.70
N ILE A 105 4.90 -36.33 12.60
CA ILE A 105 5.37 -37.09 13.77
C ILE A 105 4.20 -37.49 14.67
N GLY A 106 4.05 -38.80 14.94
CA GLY A 106 3.05 -39.31 15.88
C GLY A 106 1.65 -39.55 15.29
N SER A 107 1.30 -38.99 14.14
CA SER A 107 -0.06 -39.10 13.57
C SER A 107 -0.37 -40.46 12.92
N GLY A 108 0.62 -41.33 12.79
CA GLY A 108 0.46 -42.69 12.28
C GLY A 108 0.18 -43.71 13.40
N PHE A 109 1.03 -44.74 13.49
CA PHE A 109 0.89 -45.85 14.45
C PHE A 109 0.77 -45.43 15.93
N LEU A 110 1.29 -44.24 16.28
CA LEU A 110 1.24 -43.73 17.66
C LEU A 110 -0.11 -43.08 18.03
N GLY A 111 -1.00 -42.84 17.06
CA GLY A 111 -2.39 -42.45 17.31
C GLY A 111 -2.60 -41.00 17.74
N TYR A 112 -1.63 -40.10 17.52
CA TYR A 112 -1.83 -38.69 17.84
C TYR A 112 -2.87 -38.08 16.90
N PRO A 113 -3.81 -37.25 17.39
CA PRO A 113 -4.75 -36.55 16.51
C PRO A 113 -4.00 -35.69 15.49
N ALA A 114 -4.19 -35.96 14.20
CA ALA A 114 -3.47 -35.27 13.12
C ALA A 114 -3.63 -33.74 13.16
N THR A 115 -4.79 -33.25 13.60
CA THR A 115 -5.06 -31.82 13.82
C THR A 115 -4.17 -31.21 14.90
N LEU A 116 -4.01 -31.91 16.03
CA LEU A 116 -3.16 -31.49 17.13
C LEU A 116 -1.69 -31.47 16.72
N VAL A 117 -1.23 -32.52 16.03
CA VAL A 117 0.16 -32.61 15.56
C VAL A 117 0.45 -31.51 14.55
N ALA A 118 -0.40 -31.33 13.54
CA ALA A 118 -0.21 -30.30 12.52
C ALA A 118 -0.15 -28.90 13.15
N LYS A 119 -1.12 -28.55 14.00
CA LYS A 119 -1.13 -27.28 14.71
C LYS A 119 0.15 -27.08 15.52
N SER A 120 0.53 -28.06 16.34
CA SER A 120 1.72 -27.97 17.19
C SER A 120 3.01 -27.81 16.39
N MET A 121 3.14 -28.53 15.27
CA MET A 121 4.29 -28.41 14.36
C MET A 121 4.42 -27.01 13.77
N PHE A 122 3.36 -26.50 13.14
CA PHE A 122 3.43 -25.21 12.48
C PHE A 122 3.59 -24.05 13.49
N GLU A 123 2.92 -24.12 14.65
CA GLU A 123 3.09 -23.12 15.71
C GLU A 123 4.50 -23.15 16.29
N CYS A 124 5.07 -24.34 16.53
CA CYS A 124 6.44 -24.48 17.00
C CYS A 124 7.46 -23.93 16.00
N ILE A 125 7.32 -24.25 14.71
CA ILE A 125 8.18 -23.71 13.65
C ILE A 125 8.07 -22.18 13.55
N LYS A 126 6.84 -21.65 13.62
CA LYS A 126 6.60 -20.20 13.61
C LYS A 126 7.25 -19.53 14.82
N GLU A 127 7.06 -20.08 16.01
CA GLU A 127 7.62 -19.54 17.24
C GLU A 127 9.15 -19.63 17.27
N PHE A 128 9.71 -20.73 16.78
CA PHE A 128 11.15 -20.90 16.62
C PHE A 128 11.72 -19.82 15.68
N SER A 129 11.10 -19.59 14.53
CA SER A 129 11.52 -18.55 13.59
C SER A 129 11.45 -17.15 14.21
N LEU A 130 10.43 -16.86 15.02
CA LEU A 130 10.27 -15.57 15.69
C LEU A 130 11.30 -15.35 16.80
N LYS A 131 11.64 -16.40 17.56
CA LYS A 131 12.62 -16.34 18.67
C LYS A 131 14.07 -16.44 18.20
N HIS A 132 14.33 -16.97 17.01
CA HIS A 132 15.65 -17.14 16.41
C HIS A 132 15.75 -16.42 15.05
N PRO A 133 15.68 -15.08 15.00
CA PRO A 133 15.66 -14.34 13.72
C PRO A 133 16.92 -14.55 12.86
N ASP A 134 18.05 -14.84 13.51
CA ASP A 134 19.33 -15.11 12.85
C ASP A 134 19.56 -16.61 12.55
N THR A 135 18.52 -17.43 12.69
CA THR A 135 18.64 -18.87 12.44
C THR A 135 19.17 -19.15 11.03
N THR A 136 20.06 -20.14 10.90
CA THR A 136 20.51 -20.62 9.60
C THR A 136 19.44 -21.38 8.87
N LEU A 137 18.46 -21.95 9.58
CA LEU A 137 17.35 -22.70 9.00
C LEU A 137 16.43 -21.77 8.21
N LYS A 138 16.42 -21.95 6.88
CA LYS A 138 15.54 -21.20 5.97
C LYS A 138 14.39 -22.04 5.44
N ILE A 139 14.52 -23.36 5.46
CA ILE A 139 13.54 -24.28 4.88
C ILE A 139 13.21 -25.39 5.89
N VAL A 140 11.96 -25.45 6.34
CA VAL A 140 11.41 -26.57 7.09
C VAL A 140 10.37 -27.27 6.22
N THR A 141 10.67 -28.50 5.79
CA THR A 141 9.75 -29.29 4.96
C THR A 141 8.99 -30.28 5.83
N ILE A 142 7.66 -30.25 5.79
CA ILE A 142 6.84 -31.28 6.42
C ILE A 142 6.45 -32.32 5.36
N ALA A 143 6.97 -33.53 5.48
CA ALA A 143 6.68 -34.65 4.60
C ALA A 143 5.42 -35.38 5.08
N VAL A 144 4.33 -35.24 4.33
CA VAL A 144 3.05 -35.90 4.62
C VAL A 144 2.76 -36.92 3.53
N TYR A 145 2.45 -38.16 3.93
CA TYR A 145 2.15 -39.23 2.99
C TYR A 145 0.79 -39.00 2.32
N THR A 146 0.77 -38.84 1.01
CA THR A 146 -0.43 -38.49 0.24
C THR A 146 -1.48 -39.60 0.16
N GLY A 147 -1.11 -40.85 0.47
CA GLY A 147 -2.06 -41.96 0.58
C GLY A 147 -2.98 -41.84 1.80
N ASP A 148 -2.54 -41.15 2.85
CA ASP A 148 -3.39 -40.75 3.98
C ASP A 148 -4.01 -39.38 3.69
N LYS A 149 -5.15 -39.41 2.98
CA LYS A 149 -5.85 -38.20 2.53
C LYS A 149 -6.31 -37.33 3.70
N GLU A 150 -6.67 -37.91 4.84
CA GLU A 150 -7.16 -37.16 6.00
C GLU A 150 -6.03 -36.33 6.61
N THR A 151 -4.91 -36.98 6.95
CA THR A 151 -3.73 -36.28 7.48
C THR A 151 -3.20 -35.27 6.46
N TYR A 152 -3.13 -35.64 5.18
CA TYR A 152 -2.72 -34.73 4.11
C TYR A 152 -3.60 -33.47 4.03
N ASN A 153 -4.93 -33.63 4.09
CA ASN A 153 -5.86 -32.51 4.04
C ASN A 153 -5.73 -31.59 5.27
N ILE A 154 -5.52 -32.16 6.46
CA ILE A 154 -5.32 -31.38 7.69
C ILE A 154 -4.04 -30.55 7.61
N TYR A 155 -2.93 -31.17 7.22
CA TYR A 155 -1.65 -30.46 7.09
C TYR A 155 -1.67 -29.41 5.98
N THR A 156 -2.30 -29.70 4.84
CA THR A 156 -2.44 -28.70 3.77
C THR A 156 -3.37 -27.56 4.17
N ALA A 157 -4.45 -27.82 4.92
CA ALA A 157 -5.30 -26.77 5.48
C ALA A 157 -4.53 -25.88 6.47
N HIS A 158 -3.75 -26.49 7.38
CA HIS A 158 -2.92 -25.72 8.30
C HIS A 158 -1.80 -24.94 7.59
N ALA A 159 -1.12 -25.56 6.62
CA ALA A 159 -0.15 -24.87 5.78
C ALA A 159 -0.79 -23.67 5.06
N ARG A 160 -1.99 -23.81 4.51
CA ARG A 160 -2.74 -22.71 3.87
C ARG A 160 -3.16 -21.63 4.86
N SER A 161 -3.45 -22.00 6.11
CA SER A 161 -3.82 -21.05 7.17
C SER A 161 -2.64 -20.22 7.69
N ILE A 162 -1.41 -20.69 7.50
CA ILE A 162 -0.17 -20.09 8.04
C ILE A 162 0.72 -19.52 6.94
N ALA A 163 0.61 -20.05 5.71
CA ALA A 163 1.29 -19.53 4.55
C ALA A 163 0.83 -18.10 4.30
N CYS A 164 1.82 -17.21 4.16
CA CYS A 164 1.56 -15.96 3.45
C CYS A 164 1.00 -16.31 2.07
N PRO A 165 0.02 -15.56 1.57
CA PRO A 165 -0.78 -16.02 0.44
C PRO A 165 0.05 -15.78 -0.81
N GLY A 166 0.67 -16.85 -1.33
CA GLY A 166 1.65 -16.74 -2.41
C GLY A 166 2.53 -17.95 -2.75
N SER A 167 2.48 -19.08 -2.04
CA SER A 167 3.34 -20.25 -2.32
C SER A 167 2.59 -21.47 -2.87
N GLU A 168 2.08 -21.36 -4.10
CA GLU A 168 1.94 -22.52 -4.99
C GLU A 168 2.89 -22.32 -6.18
N ALA A 169 3.39 -23.41 -6.76
CA ALA A 169 4.31 -23.39 -7.89
C ALA A 169 3.72 -22.58 -9.05
N SER A 170 4.26 -21.37 -9.26
CA SER A 170 3.81 -20.46 -10.33
C SER A 170 4.69 -20.62 -11.56
N LYS A 171 4.07 -20.84 -12.71
CA LYS A 171 4.74 -20.68 -14.01
C LYS A 171 4.93 -19.18 -14.24
N THR A 172 6.19 -18.73 -14.16
CA THR A 172 6.54 -17.34 -14.47
C THR A 172 6.71 -17.21 -15.98
N HIS A 173 5.92 -16.34 -16.60
CA HIS A 173 6.05 -16.03 -18.00
C HIS A 173 6.65 -14.63 -18.13
N VAL A 174 7.78 -14.52 -18.83
CA VAL A 174 8.54 -13.28 -19.00
C VAL A 174 8.37 -12.81 -20.44
N ARG A 175 7.89 -11.58 -20.64
CA ARG A 175 7.85 -10.95 -21.97
C ARG A 175 8.19 -9.46 -21.84
N GLY A 176 9.41 -9.09 -22.23
CA GLY A 176 9.96 -7.75 -21.96
C GLY A 176 10.35 -7.57 -20.49
N SER A 177 10.04 -6.40 -19.90
CA SER A 177 10.39 -6.03 -18.52
C SER A 177 9.32 -6.39 -17.47
N VAL A 178 8.15 -6.88 -17.89
CA VAL A 178 7.03 -7.25 -17.01
C VAL A 178 6.98 -8.78 -16.88
N SER A 179 6.96 -9.26 -15.64
CA SER A 179 6.78 -10.68 -15.33
C SER A 179 5.32 -10.92 -14.96
N VAL A 180 4.69 -11.93 -15.58
CA VAL A 180 3.36 -12.38 -15.19
C VAL A 180 3.46 -13.73 -14.48
N LYS A 181 2.81 -13.81 -13.32
CA LYS A 181 2.77 -15.02 -12.48
C LYS A 181 1.33 -15.38 -12.16
N ILE A 182 0.95 -16.61 -12.49
CA ILE A 182 -0.39 -17.15 -12.23
C ILE A 182 -0.34 -18.00 -10.95
N TYR A 183 -1.29 -17.79 -10.05
CA TYR A 183 -1.38 -18.45 -8.74
C TYR A 183 -2.81 -18.92 -8.48
N ALA A 184 -2.96 -20.04 -7.78
CA ALA A 184 -4.22 -20.38 -7.14
C ALA A 184 -4.20 -19.85 -5.69
N GLY A 185 -5.25 -19.16 -5.27
CA GLY A 185 -5.30 -18.56 -3.93
C GLY A 185 -6.40 -17.51 -3.77
N SER A 186 -6.57 -17.04 -2.53
CA SER A 186 -7.49 -15.96 -2.21
C SER A 186 -6.81 -14.61 -2.49
N LEU A 187 -7.44 -13.77 -3.32
CA LEU A 187 -6.92 -12.42 -3.57
C LEU A 187 -6.97 -11.54 -2.30
N ALA A 188 -7.95 -11.76 -1.42
CA ALA A 188 -8.09 -10.97 -0.18
C ALA A 188 -6.94 -11.20 0.84
N ASP A 189 -6.19 -12.25 0.60
CA ASP A 189 -5.03 -12.68 1.34
C ASP A 189 -3.72 -12.23 0.64
N TRP A 190 -3.81 -11.88 -0.64
CA TRP A 190 -2.65 -11.65 -1.48
C TRP A 190 -1.83 -10.43 -1.09
N ARG A 191 -0.50 -10.56 -1.16
CA ARG A 191 0.43 -9.45 -0.93
C ARG A 191 0.91 -8.87 -2.25
N ALA A 192 0.43 -7.68 -2.57
CA ALA A 192 0.90 -6.89 -3.70
C ALA A 192 0.75 -5.41 -3.36
N ASP A 193 1.40 -4.52 -4.11
CA ASP A 193 1.19 -3.08 -3.91
C ASP A 193 -0.26 -2.68 -4.23
N VAL A 194 -0.89 -3.34 -5.20
CA VAL A 194 -2.27 -3.13 -5.61
C VAL A 194 -3.05 -4.45 -5.70
N LEU A 195 -4.24 -4.50 -5.09
CA LEU A 195 -5.24 -5.55 -5.33
C LEU A 195 -6.37 -5.03 -6.21
N VAL A 196 -6.78 -5.79 -7.21
CA VAL A 196 -7.84 -5.39 -8.14
C VAL A 196 -9.12 -6.17 -7.86
N CYS A 197 -10.28 -5.51 -7.84
CA CYS A 197 -11.56 -6.16 -7.59
C CYS A 197 -12.64 -5.62 -8.51
N SER A 198 -13.47 -6.51 -9.06
CA SER A 198 -14.74 -6.10 -9.67
C SER A 198 -15.86 -6.03 -8.61
N CYS A 199 -16.69 -5.00 -8.63
CA CYS A 199 -17.83 -4.82 -7.72
C CYS A 199 -19.01 -4.16 -8.45
N SER A 200 -20.11 -3.94 -7.72
CA SER A 200 -21.29 -3.26 -8.25
C SER A 200 -20.98 -1.79 -8.60
N PRO A 201 -21.73 -1.18 -9.55
CA PRO A 201 -21.50 0.21 -9.96
C PRO A 201 -21.62 1.22 -8.83
N ASP A 202 -22.48 0.96 -7.84
CA ASP A 202 -22.66 1.79 -6.64
C ASP A 202 -21.53 1.66 -5.60
N LEU A 203 -20.54 0.79 -5.87
CA LEU A 203 -19.44 0.45 -4.96
C LEU A 203 -19.88 -0.05 -3.58
N ASP A 204 -21.06 -0.66 -3.50
CA ASP A 204 -21.45 -1.44 -2.33
C ASP A 204 -20.68 -2.75 -2.31
N LEU A 205 -19.58 -2.77 -1.56
CA LEU A 205 -18.65 -3.87 -1.47
C LEU A 205 -19.28 -5.09 -0.77
N SER A 206 -20.40 -4.93 -0.07
CA SER A 206 -21.13 -6.06 0.55
C SER A 206 -21.82 -6.95 -0.48
N LYS A 207 -22.11 -6.45 -1.68
CA LYS A 207 -22.89 -7.16 -2.72
C LYS A 207 -22.08 -8.17 -3.54
N GLY A 208 -20.75 -8.04 -3.60
CA GLY A 208 -19.88 -8.88 -4.43
C GLY A 208 -19.11 -9.90 -3.61
N GLY A 209 -18.98 -11.16 -4.07
CA GLY A 209 -18.26 -12.20 -3.31
C GLY A 209 -16.82 -11.80 -2.95
N LEU A 210 -16.01 -11.44 -3.94
CA LEU A 210 -14.63 -10.97 -3.71
C LEU A 210 -14.59 -9.60 -3.01
N ALA A 211 -15.47 -8.68 -3.40
CA ALA A 211 -15.53 -7.33 -2.81
C ALA A 211 -15.84 -7.40 -1.30
N ASN A 212 -16.75 -8.28 -0.90
CA ASN A 212 -17.12 -8.50 0.49
C ASN A 212 -15.98 -9.19 1.23
N CYS A 213 -15.31 -10.19 0.64
CA CYS A 213 -14.10 -10.77 1.24
C CYS A 213 -13.02 -9.72 1.50
N LEU A 214 -12.80 -8.79 0.56
CA LEU A 214 -11.88 -7.67 0.75
C LEU A 214 -12.37 -6.72 1.85
N LEU A 215 -13.67 -6.38 1.87
CA LEU A 215 -14.27 -5.53 2.90
C LEU A 215 -14.11 -6.13 4.31
N GLN A 216 -14.43 -7.41 4.49
CA GLN A 216 -14.30 -8.09 5.79
C GLN A 216 -12.85 -8.07 6.29
N LYS A 217 -11.88 -8.23 5.40
CA LYS A 217 -10.45 -8.22 5.78
C LYS A 217 -9.90 -6.82 5.97
N ALA A 218 -10.27 -5.87 5.12
CA ALA A 218 -9.82 -4.49 5.19
C ALA A 218 -10.41 -3.74 6.39
N GLY A 219 -11.63 -4.10 6.80
CA GLY A 219 -12.45 -3.36 7.76
C GLY A 219 -13.44 -2.42 7.07
N SER A 220 -14.44 -1.94 7.82
CA SER A 220 -15.52 -1.08 7.30
C SER A 220 -15.01 0.19 6.63
N GLN A 221 -13.81 0.65 7.00
CA GLN A 221 -13.17 1.84 6.44
C GLN A 221 -13.01 1.75 4.91
N LEU A 222 -12.89 0.54 4.36
CA LEU A 222 -12.84 0.34 2.91
C LEU A 222 -14.16 0.71 2.23
N GLN A 223 -15.30 0.35 2.83
CA GLN A 223 -16.61 0.78 2.34
C GLN A 223 -16.82 2.27 2.55
N ASP A 224 -16.40 2.80 3.71
CA ASP A 224 -16.54 4.22 4.04
C ASP A 224 -15.76 5.09 3.04
N GLU A 225 -14.54 4.71 2.67
CA GLU A 225 -13.76 5.40 1.65
C GLU A 225 -14.41 5.33 0.26
N CYS A 226 -14.99 4.20 -0.12
CA CYS A 226 -15.73 4.06 -1.36
C CYS A 226 -16.95 4.98 -1.40
N ASN A 227 -17.79 4.95 -0.35
CA ASN A 227 -18.98 5.80 -0.23
C ASN A 227 -18.61 7.29 -0.27
N LEU A 228 -17.49 7.65 0.37
CA LEU A 228 -17.03 9.02 0.49
C LEU A 228 -16.42 9.57 -0.81
N LYS A 229 -15.57 8.78 -1.50
CA LYS A 229 -14.90 9.22 -2.73
C LYS A 229 -15.80 9.14 -3.95
N TYR A 230 -16.76 8.22 -3.94
CA TYR A 230 -17.59 7.86 -5.08
C TYR A 230 -19.07 7.76 -4.66
N PRO A 231 -19.68 8.86 -4.16
CA PRO A 231 -21.05 8.84 -3.62
C PRO A 231 -22.14 8.52 -4.66
N HIS A 232 -21.79 8.58 -5.95
CA HIS A 232 -22.66 8.20 -7.07
C HIS A 232 -22.16 6.94 -7.80
N GLY A 233 -21.23 6.21 -7.18
CA GLY A 233 -20.61 5.04 -7.79
C GLY A 233 -19.63 5.36 -8.93
N ILE A 234 -19.36 4.34 -9.75
CA ILE A 234 -18.52 4.41 -10.95
C ILE A 234 -19.25 3.85 -12.16
N ARG A 235 -18.92 4.36 -13.35
CA ARG A 235 -19.40 3.76 -14.60
C ARG A 235 -18.67 2.47 -14.91
N LYS A 236 -19.28 1.61 -15.71
CA LYS A 236 -18.67 0.37 -16.15
C LYS A 236 -17.37 0.63 -16.92
N GLY A 237 -16.35 -0.17 -16.67
CA GLY A 237 -14.99 0.01 -17.20
C GLY A 237 -14.15 1.08 -16.51
N GLN A 238 -14.68 1.84 -15.55
CA GLN A 238 -13.89 2.81 -14.76
C GLN A 238 -13.23 2.16 -13.54
N VAL A 239 -12.21 2.85 -13.00
CA VAL A 239 -11.48 2.44 -11.79
C VAL A 239 -11.76 3.41 -10.64
N ALA A 240 -12.22 2.89 -9.50
CA ALA A 240 -12.19 3.55 -8.21
C ALA A 240 -10.96 3.10 -7.41
N VAL A 241 -10.32 4.03 -6.69
CA VAL A 241 -9.07 3.79 -5.95
C VAL A 241 -9.28 4.05 -4.46
N ALA A 242 -9.12 3.00 -3.67
CA ALA A 242 -9.17 3.02 -2.21
C ALA A 242 -7.82 2.61 -1.60
N ASN A 243 -7.63 2.86 -0.30
CA ASN A 243 -6.50 2.33 0.45
C ASN A 243 -6.68 0.84 0.77
N GLY A 244 -5.57 0.15 1.06
CA GLY A 244 -5.60 -1.27 1.45
C GLY A 244 -6.13 -1.53 2.86
N TYR A 245 -6.06 -0.53 3.76
CA TYR A 245 -6.40 -0.70 5.18
C TYR A 245 -5.70 -1.92 5.80
N ASN A 246 -6.46 -2.85 6.37
CA ASN A 246 -5.92 -4.07 6.98
C ASN A 246 -5.50 -5.15 5.95
N LEU A 247 -5.71 -4.91 4.64
CA LEU A 247 -5.21 -5.80 3.58
C LEU A 247 -3.69 -5.67 3.43
N HIS A 248 -3.06 -6.72 2.89
CA HIS A 248 -1.63 -6.73 2.58
C HIS A 248 -1.28 -5.97 1.29
N CYS A 249 -1.86 -4.79 1.09
CA CYS A 249 -1.62 -3.94 -0.07
C CYS A 249 -1.63 -2.45 0.26
N LYS A 250 -1.09 -1.63 -0.64
CA LYS A 250 -1.12 -0.17 -0.50
C LYS A 250 -2.47 0.39 -0.97
N LYS A 251 -3.01 -0.17 -2.06
CA LYS A 251 -4.25 0.29 -2.70
C LYS A 251 -5.13 -0.88 -3.16
N VAL A 252 -6.43 -0.63 -3.18
CA VAL A 252 -7.42 -1.49 -3.85
C VAL A 252 -8.01 -0.73 -5.03
N TYR A 253 -8.02 -1.34 -6.21
CA TYR A 253 -8.64 -0.80 -7.42
C TYR A 253 -9.95 -1.53 -7.69
N PHE A 254 -11.06 -0.81 -7.55
CA PHE A 254 -12.41 -1.31 -7.79
C PHE A 254 -12.87 -0.97 -9.20
N GLY A 255 -13.44 -1.93 -9.90
CA GLY A 255 -14.04 -1.73 -11.22
C GLY A 255 -15.46 -2.26 -11.28
N SER A 256 -16.26 -1.69 -12.18
CA SER A 256 -17.60 -2.19 -12.48
C SER A 256 -17.65 -2.77 -13.89
N LEU A 257 -18.28 -3.94 -14.05
CA LEU A 257 -18.38 -4.68 -15.31
C LEU A 257 -19.83 -5.15 -15.53
N SER A 258 -20.28 -5.17 -16.79
CA SER A 258 -21.57 -5.71 -17.19
C SER A 258 -21.62 -7.23 -17.03
N PRO A 259 -22.75 -7.84 -16.66
CA PRO A 259 -22.96 -9.28 -16.87
C PRO A 259 -22.85 -9.65 -18.35
N LEU A 260 -22.45 -10.88 -18.65
CA LEU A 260 -22.38 -11.37 -20.02
C LEU A 260 -23.75 -11.23 -20.72
N SER A 261 -23.78 -10.48 -21.82
CA SER A 261 -24.96 -10.27 -22.65
C SER A 261 -24.59 -10.17 -24.13
N GLY A 262 -25.52 -10.52 -25.01
CA GLY A 262 -25.31 -10.49 -26.46
C GLY A 262 -24.11 -11.32 -26.92
N ASP A 263 -23.31 -10.77 -27.83
CA ASP A 263 -22.07 -11.36 -28.34
C ASP A 263 -20.86 -11.18 -27.39
N GLY A 264 -21.06 -10.54 -26.23
CA GLY A 264 -20.01 -10.25 -25.26
C GLY A 264 -19.03 -9.14 -25.68
N SER A 265 -19.28 -8.41 -26.76
CA SER A 265 -18.41 -7.31 -27.24
C SER A 265 -18.24 -6.20 -26.19
N THR A 266 -19.34 -5.71 -25.61
CA THR A 266 -19.34 -4.72 -24.53
C THR A 266 -18.56 -5.21 -23.30
N CYS A 267 -18.74 -6.48 -22.94
CA CYS A 267 -18.05 -7.10 -21.79
C CYS A 267 -16.54 -7.13 -21.98
N LYS A 268 -16.07 -7.49 -23.18
CA LYS A 268 -14.65 -7.48 -23.55
C LYS A 268 -14.09 -6.05 -23.51
N GLN A 269 -14.83 -5.08 -24.02
CA GLN A 269 -14.40 -3.68 -24.04
C GLN A 269 -14.30 -3.09 -22.63
N GLU A 270 -15.30 -3.30 -21.77
CA GLU A 270 -15.29 -2.85 -20.37
C GLU A 270 -14.14 -3.49 -19.58
N LEU A 271 -13.91 -4.79 -19.77
CA LEU A 271 -12.80 -5.51 -19.14
C LEU A 271 -11.44 -4.95 -19.59
N ALA A 272 -11.26 -4.71 -20.89
CA ALA A 272 -10.02 -4.16 -21.44
C ALA A 272 -9.75 -2.75 -20.90
N LEU A 273 -10.76 -1.87 -20.89
CA LEU A 273 -10.65 -0.52 -20.34
C LEU A 273 -10.24 -0.56 -18.85
N PHE A 274 -10.88 -1.42 -18.07
CA PHE A 274 -10.60 -1.54 -16.65
C PHE A 274 -9.17 -2.04 -16.37
N VAL A 275 -8.74 -3.11 -17.05
CA VAL A 275 -7.40 -3.70 -16.86
C VAL A 275 -6.30 -2.74 -17.32
N CYS A 276 -6.45 -2.11 -18.49
CA CYS A 276 -5.51 -1.11 -19.00
C CYS A 276 -5.35 0.08 -18.02
N GLU A 277 -6.46 0.59 -17.49
CA GLU A 277 -6.39 1.71 -16.55
C GLU A 277 -5.76 1.29 -15.21
N CYS A 278 -5.99 0.06 -14.73
CA CYS A 278 -5.32 -0.47 -13.54
C CYS A 278 -3.79 -0.53 -13.71
N LEU A 279 -3.31 -1.07 -14.83
CA LEU A 279 -1.87 -1.14 -15.15
C LEU A 279 -1.25 0.25 -15.24
N LYS A 280 -1.95 1.18 -15.90
CA LYS A 280 -1.53 2.57 -16.03
C LYS A 280 -1.48 3.31 -14.69
N LEU A 281 -2.48 3.14 -13.83
CA LEU A 281 -2.50 3.73 -12.48
C LEU A 281 -1.40 3.15 -11.60
N ALA A 282 -1.20 1.83 -11.62
CA ALA A 282 -0.14 1.17 -10.86
C ALA A 282 1.25 1.70 -11.29
N HIS A 283 1.49 1.82 -12.59
CA HIS A 283 2.73 2.40 -13.12
C HIS A 283 2.90 3.88 -12.74
N MET A 284 1.82 4.68 -12.86
CA MET A 284 1.84 6.10 -12.52
C MET A 284 2.16 6.34 -11.05
N TYR A 285 1.59 5.52 -10.16
CA TYR A 285 1.86 5.56 -8.72
C TYR A 285 3.13 4.81 -8.29
N LYS A 286 3.96 4.38 -9.26
CA LYS A 286 5.25 3.68 -9.01
C LYS A 286 5.10 2.44 -8.12
N MET A 287 3.98 1.75 -8.27
CA MET A 287 3.74 0.47 -7.63
C MET A 287 4.66 -0.59 -8.22
N GLN A 288 5.16 -1.46 -7.36
CA GLN A 288 6.06 -2.55 -7.74
C GLN A 288 5.28 -3.79 -8.18
N SER A 289 4.02 -3.94 -7.75
CA SER A 289 3.20 -5.08 -8.13
C SER A 289 1.70 -4.81 -8.16
N VAL A 290 0.98 -5.52 -9.02
CA VAL A 290 -0.48 -5.49 -9.12
C VAL A 290 -1.02 -6.91 -9.21
N ALA A 291 -2.09 -7.22 -8.46
CA ALA A 291 -2.73 -8.53 -8.48
C ALA A 291 -4.16 -8.45 -9.01
N PHE A 292 -4.38 -9.13 -10.14
CA PHE A 292 -5.68 -9.29 -10.76
C PHE A 292 -6.32 -10.63 -10.39
N PRO A 293 -7.61 -10.67 -10.06
CA PRO A 293 -8.37 -11.90 -10.04
C PRO A 293 -8.78 -12.32 -11.46
N ALA A 294 -9.42 -13.47 -11.60
CA ALA A 294 -10.16 -13.83 -12.81
C ALA A 294 -11.41 -12.93 -12.95
N LEU A 295 -11.22 -11.72 -13.46
CA LEU A 295 -12.26 -10.69 -13.54
C LEU A 295 -13.47 -11.16 -14.38
N GLY A 296 -14.66 -11.03 -13.80
CA GLY A 296 -15.92 -11.36 -14.47
C GLY A 296 -16.28 -12.85 -14.55
N THR A 297 -15.39 -13.78 -14.19
CA THR A 297 -15.66 -15.23 -14.33
C THR A 297 -16.60 -15.80 -13.26
N GLY A 298 -16.94 -15.02 -12.24
CA GLY A 298 -17.89 -15.39 -11.19
C GLY A 298 -19.33 -15.08 -11.59
N SER A 299 -20.01 -14.24 -10.81
CA SER A 299 -21.43 -13.89 -11.00
C SER A 299 -21.75 -13.23 -12.36
N LEU A 300 -20.75 -12.65 -13.04
CA LEU A 300 -20.92 -12.03 -14.35
C LEU A 300 -20.81 -13.03 -15.52
N LYS A 301 -20.44 -14.30 -15.23
CA LYS A 301 -20.40 -15.44 -16.16
C LYS A 301 -19.51 -15.26 -17.39
N TYR A 302 -18.43 -14.48 -17.30
CA TYR A 302 -17.51 -14.33 -18.42
C TYR A 302 -16.79 -15.66 -18.70
N PRO A 303 -16.66 -16.09 -19.97
CA PRO A 303 -15.88 -17.27 -20.31
C PRO A 303 -14.42 -17.08 -19.86
N PRO A 304 -13.82 -18.02 -19.12
CA PRO A 304 -12.47 -17.85 -18.60
C PRO A 304 -11.40 -17.58 -19.67
N GLN A 305 -11.56 -18.19 -20.85
CA GLN A 305 -10.67 -17.98 -22.01
C GLN A 305 -10.73 -16.53 -22.51
N VAL A 306 -11.93 -15.92 -22.51
CA VAL A 306 -12.11 -14.52 -22.91
C VAL A 306 -11.45 -13.59 -21.90
N THR A 307 -11.64 -13.82 -20.60
CA THR A 307 -10.98 -13.03 -19.55
C THR A 307 -9.47 -13.14 -19.63
N ALA A 308 -8.93 -14.36 -19.79
CA ALA A 308 -7.50 -14.61 -19.90
C ALA A 308 -6.90 -13.87 -21.11
N SER A 309 -7.54 -13.96 -22.27
CA SER A 309 -7.07 -13.33 -23.51
C SER A 309 -7.09 -11.80 -23.45
N VAL A 310 -8.15 -11.20 -22.87
CA VAL A 310 -8.23 -9.74 -22.72
C VAL A 310 -7.16 -9.23 -21.74
N ILE A 311 -6.97 -9.89 -20.59
CA ILE A 311 -5.93 -9.49 -19.62
C ILE A 311 -4.54 -9.63 -20.25
N HIS A 312 -4.30 -10.72 -20.99
CA HIS A 312 -3.06 -10.92 -21.72
C HIS A 312 -2.79 -9.79 -22.72
N ALA A 313 -3.76 -9.46 -23.59
CA ALA A 313 -3.63 -8.37 -24.55
C ALA A 313 -3.33 -7.02 -23.88
N CYS A 314 -4.01 -6.71 -22.77
CA CYS A 314 -3.79 -5.47 -22.02
C CYS A 314 -2.37 -5.41 -21.41
N VAL A 315 -1.89 -6.53 -20.87
CA VAL A 315 -0.52 -6.61 -20.34
C VAL A 315 0.49 -6.48 -21.47
N GLU A 316 0.28 -7.16 -22.60
CA GLU A 316 1.16 -7.08 -23.76
C GLU A 316 1.27 -5.64 -24.29
N ASP A 317 0.14 -4.97 -24.48
CA ASP A 317 0.11 -3.58 -24.94
C ASP A 317 0.76 -2.63 -23.92
N PHE A 318 0.54 -2.86 -22.63
CA PHE A 318 1.21 -2.10 -21.58
C PHE A 318 2.74 -2.29 -21.61
N CYS A 319 3.22 -3.52 -21.85
CA CYS A 319 4.65 -3.81 -21.97
C CYS A 319 5.27 -3.09 -23.18
N LYS A 320 4.60 -3.15 -24.34
CA LYS A 320 5.04 -2.45 -25.56
C LYS A 320 5.13 -0.94 -25.34
N GLN A 321 4.17 -0.37 -24.62
CA GLN A 321 4.12 1.07 -24.34
C GLN A 321 5.10 1.50 -23.22
N ASN A 322 5.50 0.58 -22.34
CA ASN A 322 6.32 0.88 -21.15
C ASN A 322 7.50 -0.10 -20.97
N PRO A 323 8.45 -0.16 -21.93
CA PRO A 323 9.53 -1.17 -21.96
C PRO A 323 10.53 -1.07 -20.80
N SER A 324 10.51 0.01 -20.01
CA SER A 324 11.35 0.17 -18.80
C SER A 324 10.58 -0.08 -17.49
N SER A 325 9.33 -0.56 -17.57
CA SER A 325 8.49 -0.81 -16.39
C SER A 325 8.82 -2.15 -15.76
N ASN A 326 9.23 -2.17 -14.50
CA ASN A 326 9.45 -3.39 -13.72
C ASN A 326 8.20 -3.84 -12.93
N LEU A 327 7.01 -3.43 -13.37
CA LEU A 327 5.76 -3.76 -12.69
C LEU A 327 5.54 -5.27 -12.73
N LEU A 328 5.45 -5.90 -11.56
CA LEU A 328 5.17 -7.33 -11.43
C LEU A 328 3.66 -7.56 -11.41
N THR A 329 3.14 -8.32 -12.38
CA THR A 329 1.71 -8.59 -12.49
C THR A 329 1.39 -10.00 -12.02
N TYR A 330 0.51 -10.11 -11.04
CA TYR A 330 0.00 -11.37 -10.51
C TYR A 330 -1.41 -11.62 -11.05
N ILE A 331 -1.66 -12.86 -11.48
CA ILE A 331 -3.02 -13.37 -11.72
C ILE A 331 -3.33 -14.35 -10.59
N VAL A 332 -4.35 -14.06 -9.79
CA VAL A 332 -4.72 -14.86 -8.62
C VAL A 332 -6.09 -15.48 -8.86
N VAL A 333 -6.12 -16.78 -9.12
CA VAL A 333 -7.33 -17.55 -9.38
C VAL A 333 -7.83 -18.16 -8.07
N SER A 334 -9.06 -17.85 -7.67
CA SER A 334 -9.65 -18.40 -6.45
C SER A 334 -9.82 -19.92 -6.56
N ALA A 335 -9.16 -20.66 -5.67
CA ALA A 335 -9.16 -22.13 -5.66
C ALA A 335 -10.41 -22.76 -5.01
N GLY A 336 -11.36 -21.94 -4.51
CA GLY A 336 -12.50 -22.39 -3.71
C GLY A 336 -13.82 -22.66 -4.44
N TYR A 337 -13.85 -22.62 -5.78
CA TYR A 337 -15.07 -22.86 -6.58
C TYR A 337 -14.89 -24.07 -7.51
N SER A 338 -15.98 -24.75 -7.86
CA SER A 338 -16.00 -25.89 -8.81
C SER A 338 -15.30 -25.61 -10.14
N ASP A 339 -15.24 -24.33 -10.53
CA ASP A 339 -14.73 -23.87 -11.83
C ASP A 339 -13.30 -23.30 -11.75
N GLY A 340 -12.70 -23.22 -10.55
CA GLY A 340 -11.38 -22.60 -10.34
C GLY A 340 -10.24 -23.30 -11.10
N VAL A 341 -10.34 -24.63 -11.28
CA VAL A 341 -9.41 -25.42 -12.08
C VAL A 341 -9.51 -25.05 -13.57
N ALA A 342 -10.73 -24.95 -14.11
CA ALA A 342 -10.97 -24.57 -15.51
C ALA A 342 -10.52 -23.13 -15.79
N VAL A 343 -10.76 -22.21 -14.84
CA VAL A 343 -10.28 -20.83 -14.93
C VAL A 343 -8.75 -20.79 -14.96
N LYS A 344 -8.09 -21.48 -14.03
CA LYS A 344 -6.63 -21.54 -14.01
C LYS A 344 -6.06 -22.16 -15.29
N GLN A 345 -6.67 -23.23 -15.79
CA GLN A 345 -6.29 -23.86 -17.05
C GLN A 345 -6.42 -22.90 -18.24
N ALA A 346 -7.49 -22.09 -18.31
CA ALA A 346 -7.64 -21.11 -19.38
C ALA A 346 -6.53 -20.04 -19.35
N PHE A 347 -6.16 -19.53 -18.16
CA PHE A 347 -5.03 -18.61 -18.02
C PHE A 347 -3.69 -19.27 -18.34
N ASP A 348 -3.46 -20.50 -17.88
CA ASP A 348 -2.24 -21.25 -18.18
C ASP A 348 -2.13 -21.55 -19.70
N GLN A 349 -3.23 -21.86 -20.38
CA GLN A 349 -3.29 -22.13 -21.82
C GLN A 349 -3.04 -20.87 -22.65
N GLU A 350 -3.70 -19.76 -22.33
CA GLU A 350 -3.52 -18.48 -23.03
C GLU A 350 -2.07 -18.01 -22.97
N TRP A 351 -1.45 -18.15 -21.79
CA TRP A 351 -0.06 -17.73 -21.60
C TRP A 351 0.97 -18.71 -22.17
N ALA A 352 0.59 -19.99 -22.36
CA ALA A 352 1.41 -21.01 -23.00
C ALA A 352 1.36 -20.96 -24.54
N SER A 353 0.22 -20.62 -25.14
CA SER A 353 0.04 -20.61 -26.61
C SER A 353 0.91 -19.56 -27.34
N ILE A 354 1.48 -18.62 -26.59
CA ILE A 354 2.26 -17.47 -27.09
C ILE A 354 3.75 -17.61 -26.73
N ALA A 355 4.13 -18.64 -25.96
CA ALA A 355 5.49 -18.90 -25.44
C ALA A 355 6.48 -19.49 -26.47
N GLY A 356 6.38 -19.06 -27.74
CA GLY A 356 7.27 -19.52 -28.83
C GLY A 356 8.75 -19.13 -28.69
N ASN A 357 9.14 -18.37 -27.65
CA ASN A 357 10.55 -18.10 -27.33
C ASN A 357 10.75 -18.25 -25.81
N LEU A 358 10.95 -19.49 -25.35
CA LEU A 358 11.34 -19.81 -23.97
C LEU A 358 12.81 -19.39 -23.73
N LEU A 359 13.02 -18.37 -22.90
CA LEU A 359 14.19 -18.33 -22.04
C LEU A 359 13.79 -18.98 -20.71
N ILE A 360 14.22 -20.22 -20.51
CA ILE A 360 14.29 -20.80 -19.16
C ILE A 360 15.45 -20.07 -18.47
N ILE A 361 15.13 -19.02 -17.71
CA ILE A 361 16.09 -18.42 -16.79
C ILE A 361 16.05 -19.29 -15.53
N PRO A 362 17.14 -19.98 -15.14
CA PRO A 362 17.23 -20.61 -13.82
C PRO A 362 16.94 -19.54 -12.78
N SER A 363 16.10 -19.84 -11.80
CA SER A 363 15.75 -18.90 -10.74
C SER A 363 17.01 -18.48 -9.98
N SER A 364 17.65 -17.39 -10.40
CA SER A 364 18.50 -16.62 -9.51
C SER A 364 17.58 -16.19 -8.39
N SER A 365 17.87 -16.69 -7.19
CA SER A 365 17.29 -16.25 -5.93
C SER A 365 17.05 -14.74 -6.00
N PRO A 366 15.83 -14.25 -5.68
CA PRO A 366 15.64 -12.83 -5.44
C PRO A 366 16.74 -12.42 -4.48
N GLN A 367 17.56 -11.44 -4.85
CA GLN A 367 18.40 -10.81 -3.85
C GLN A 367 17.47 -10.40 -2.71
N PRO A 368 17.77 -10.78 -1.46
CA PRO A 368 16.98 -10.28 -0.35
C PRO A 368 17.01 -8.76 -0.45
N PRO A 369 15.87 -8.08 -0.24
CA PRO A 369 15.94 -6.66 0.05
C PRO A 369 16.99 -6.45 1.14
N SER A 370 17.79 -5.39 1.03
CA SER A 370 18.73 -4.96 2.07
C SER A 370 18.13 -5.18 3.47
N PRO A 371 18.95 -5.59 4.46
CA PRO A 371 18.50 -6.22 5.69
C PRO A 371 17.31 -5.48 6.30
N LEU A 372 16.28 -6.23 6.68
CA LEU A 372 15.33 -5.76 7.67
C LEU A 372 16.16 -5.37 8.90
N LEU A 373 16.02 -4.11 9.31
CA LEU A 373 16.34 -3.70 10.67
C LEU A 373 15.76 -4.76 11.64
N PRO A 374 16.47 -5.10 12.74
CA PRO A 374 16.05 -6.11 13.70
C PRO A 374 14.61 -5.83 14.19
N PRO A 375 13.91 -6.85 14.73
CA PRO A 375 12.62 -6.64 15.38
C PRO A 375 12.74 -5.45 16.32
N GLN A 376 11.89 -4.44 16.10
CA GLN A 376 11.82 -3.30 16.98
C GLN A 376 11.61 -3.83 18.39
N ALA A 377 12.61 -3.56 19.24
CA ALA A 377 12.41 -3.40 20.67
C ALA A 377 11.09 -2.63 20.90
N PRO A 378 10.36 -2.89 22.01
CA PRO A 378 9.11 -2.20 22.31
C PRO A 378 9.24 -0.72 21.97
N ALA A 379 8.30 -0.20 21.16
CA ALA A 379 8.40 1.05 20.42
C ALA A 379 9.30 2.05 21.18
N PRO A 380 10.47 2.43 20.63
CA PRO A 380 11.34 3.35 21.33
C PRO A 380 10.48 4.55 21.69
N LYS A 381 10.53 4.99 22.97
CA LYS A 381 9.81 6.18 23.44
C LYS A 381 9.88 7.22 22.32
N PRO A 382 8.74 7.78 21.86
CA PRO A 382 8.71 8.59 20.65
C PRO A 382 9.87 9.57 20.71
N LYS A 383 10.79 9.46 19.72
CA LYS A 383 12.02 10.26 19.72
C LYS A 383 11.61 11.72 19.98
N PRO A 384 12.23 12.43 20.93
CA PRO A 384 11.84 13.79 21.22
C PRO A 384 11.88 14.60 19.93
N LYS A 385 10.82 15.36 19.66
CA LYS A 385 10.72 16.22 18.47
C LYS A 385 11.99 17.07 18.40
N PRO A 386 12.77 17.02 17.30
CA PRO A 386 13.97 17.83 17.17
C PRO A 386 13.66 19.31 17.40
N SER A 387 14.51 20.00 18.15
CA SER A 387 14.31 21.41 18.54
C SER A 387 14.49 22.37 17.36
N ARG A 388 15.39 22.02 16.42
CA ARG A 388 15.66 22.77 15.20
C ARG A 388 14.72 22.31 14.07
N LYS A 389 13.95 23.24 13.51
CA LYS A 389 12.95 22.96 12.45
C LYS A 389 13.55 22.87 11.04
N ASP A 390 14.81 23.25 10.88
CA ASP A 390 15.54 23.34 9.62
C ASP A 390 16.42 22.11 9.33
N THR A 391 16.34 21.05 10.13
CA THR A 391 17.23 19.89 10.00
C THR A 391 16.59 18.69 9.33
N LYS A 392 17.44 17.84 8.74
CA LYS A 392 17.05 16.55 8.15
C LYS A 392 16.27 15.68 9.14
N GLU A 393 16.71 15.63 10.38
CA GLU A 393 16.11 14.84 11.45
C GLU A 393 14.69 15.34 11.76
N TYR A 394 14.47 16.66 11.72
CA TYR A 394 13.15 17.25 11.91
C TYR A 394 12.17 16.83 10.82
N PHE A 395 12.53 16.96 9.55
CA PHE A 395 11.64 16.58 8.45
C PHE A 395 11.38 15.07 8.41
N MET A 396 12.40 14.24 8.72
CA MET A 396 12.20 12.80 8.83
C MET A 396 11.27 12.44 10.00
N TYR A 397 11.41 13.12 11.14
CA TYR A 397 10.51 12.97 12.27
C TYR A 397 9.08 13.37 11.89
N MET A 398 8.89 14.50 11.21
CA MET A 398 7.57 14.96 10.78
C MET A 398 6.93 14.02 9.76
N TYR A 399 7.71 13.40 8.86
CA TYR A 399 7.23 12.38 7.91
C TYR A 399 6.74 11.10 8.60
N GLN A 400 7.44 10.68 9.67
CA GLN A 400 7.14 9.45 10.41
C GLN A 400 6.08 9.66 11.50
N SER A 401 5.84 10.91 11.90
CA SER A 401 4.88 11.25 12.94
C SER A 401 3.45 11.20 12.43
N GLU A 402 2.54 10.73 13.27
CA GLU A 402 1.11 10.86 12.99
C GLU A 402 0.72 12.34 12.89
N THR A 403 -0.16 12.66 11.94
CA THR A 403 -0.67 14.01 11.73
C THR A 403 -1.40 14.50 12.98
N LYS A 404 -0.97 15.64 13.52
CA LYS A 404 -1.70 16.37 14.56
C LYS A 404 -2.44 17.54 13.95
N THR A 405 -3.57 17.89 14.54
CA THR A 405 -4.30 19.11 14.17
C THR A 405 -3.52 20.36 14.58
N PRO A 406 -3.73 21.51 13.90
CA PRO A 406 -3.03 22.75 14.23
C PRO A 406 -3.29 23.21 15.66
N LYS A 407 -2.29 23.80 16.30
CA LYS A 407 -2.36 24.18 17.73
C LYS A 407 -3.49 25.16 18.07
N TYR A 408 -3.83 26.02 17.12
CA TYR A 408 -4.84 27.05 17.27
C TYR A 408 -6.28 26.57 17.01
N TRP A 409 -6.48 25.30 16.63
CA TRP A 409 -7.82 24.71 16.50
C TRP A 409 -8.53 24.57 17.85
N LYS A 410 -9.82 24.89 17.88
CA LYS A 410 -10.69 24.93 19.06
C LYS A 410 -11.39 23.60 19.31
N LYS A 411 -12.04 23.02 18.29
CA LYS A 411 -12.78 21.75 18.41
C LYS A 411 -11.84 20.57 18.44
N PHE A 412 -11.02 20.42 17.40
CA PHE A 412 -10.09 19.31 17.30
C PHE A 412 -8.71 19.76 17.75
N HIS A 413 -8.52 19.84 19.07
CA HIS A 413 -7.28 20.31 19.67
C HIS A 413 -6.06 19.42 19.31
N HIS A 414 -4.88 20.02 19.21
CA HIS A 414 -3.62 19.37 18.80
C HIS A 414 -3.09 18.27 19.74
N LYS A 415 -3.68 18.08 20.92
CA LYS A 415 -3.26 17.03 21.86
C LYS A 415 -3.54 15.62 21.34
N LYS A 416 -4.52 15.46 20.44
CA LYS A 416 -4.83 14.21 19.75
C LYS A 416 -4.31 14.24 18.30
N THR A 417 -3.93 13.10 17.75
CA THR A 417 -3.66 12.92 16.32
C THR A 417 -4.99 12.87 15.55
N VAL A 418 -4.94 13.10 14.24
CA VAL A 418 -6.12 12.98 13.37
C VAL A 418 -6.70 11.57 13.44
N LYS A 419 -5.85 10.55 13.52
CA LYS A 419 -6.26 9.15 13.69
C LYS A 419 -6.95 8.91 15.03
N GLU A 420 -6.46 9.50 16.12
CA GLU A 420 -7.11 9.43 17.43
C GLU A 420 -8.47 10.14 17.42
N TRP A 421 -8.60 11.25 16.71
CA TRP A 421 -9.92 11.88 16.49
C TRP A 421 -10.85 10.98 15.68
N ASN A 422 -10.38 10.40 14.58
CA ASN A 422 -11.19 9.50 13.74
C ASN A 422 -11.63 8.23 14.48
N GLY A 423 -10.87 7.76 15.46
CA GLY A 423 -11.23 6.64 16.33
C GLY A 423 -12.05 7.02 17.56
N SER A 424 -12.32 8.31 17.79
CA SER A 424 -13.07 8.79 18.95
C SER A 424 -14.59 8.73 18.72
N LYS A 425 -15.36 8.82 19.80
CA LYS A 425 -16.82 8.98 19.75
C LYS A 425 -17.27 10.44 19.57
N ASP A 426 -16.31 11.36 19.36
CA ASP A 426 -16.59 12.79 19.24
C ASP A 426 -17.29 13.10 17.91
N ASP A 427 -18.10 14.16 17.87
CA ASP A 427 -18.72 14.65 16.64
C ASP A 427 -17.63 15.15 15.66
N LEU A 428 -17.42 14.44 14.55
CA LEU A 428 -16.41 14.80 13.54
C LEU A 428 -16.92 15.79 12.49
N SER A 429 -18.14 16.31 12.62
CA SER A 429 -18.65 17.33 11.70
C SER A 429 -17.74 18.55 11.64
N LEU A 430 -17.58 19.10 10.44
CA LEU A 430 -16.87 20.36 10.24
C LEU A 430 -17.50 21.47 11.10
N LYS A 431 -16.68 22.41 11.54
CA LYS A 431 -17.16 23.62 12.24
C LYS A 431 -16.45 24.86 11.72
N MET A 432 -17.23 25.94 11.62
CA MET A 432 -16.72 27.28 11.38
C MET A 432 -16.62 28.01 12.72
N PHE A 433 -15.46 28.61 12.99
CA PHE A 433 -15.21 29.37 14.20
C PHE A 433 -14.89 30.82 13.88
N GLN A 434 -15.56 31.75 14.57
CA GLN A 434 -15.18 33.15 14.50
C GLN A 434 -13.72 33.34 14.95
N VAL A 435 -12.93 34.04 14.12
CA VAL A 435 -11.55 34.43 14.41
C VAL A 435 -11.57 35.82 15.06
N THR A 436 -10.86 35.95 16.18
CA THR A 436 -10.77 37.18 16.97
C THR A 436 -9.33 37.41 17.44
N GLY A 437 -9.05 38.58 18.02
CA GLY A 437 -7.74 38.89 18.61
C GLY A 437 -6.60 38.94 17.58
N SER A 438 -5.41 38.47 17.99
CA SER A 438 -4.19 38.55 17.16
C SER A 438 -4.32 37.85 15.82
N ALA A 439 -4.99 36.69 15.75
CA ALA A 439 -5.22 35.97 14.50
C ALA A 439 -6.01 36.80 13.48
N LEU A 440 -7.02 37.55 13.95
CA LEU A 440 -7.80 38.45 13.09
C LEU A 440 -6.93 39.62 12.62
N SER A 441 -6.16 40.23 13.51
CA SER A 441 -5.22 41.30 13.18
C SER A 441 -4.17 40.88 12.16
N ASP A 442 -3.61 39.67 12.29
CA ASP A 442 -2.61 39.11 11.37
C ASP A 442 -3.18 38.94 9.96
N ILE A 443 -4.42 38.44 9.84
CA ILE A 443 -5.09 38.24 8.54
C ILE A 443 -5.46 39.59 7.90
N ILE A 444 -5.97 40.55 8.68
CA ILE A 444 -6.26 41.90 8.19
C ILE A 444 -4.98 42.58 7.68
N GLN A 445 -3.88 42.47 8.44
CA GLN A 445 -2.59 43.04 8.04
C GLN A 445 -2.08 42.38 6.75
N LEU A 446 -2.17 41.06 6.63
CA LEU A 446 -1.80 40.32 5.42
C LEU A 446 -2.59 40.80 4.20
N VAL A 447 -3.91 40.98 4.34
CA VAL A 447 -4.78 41.51 3.27
C VAL A 447 -4.33 42.90 2.85
N ASN A 448 -4.09 43.81 3.80
CA ASN A 448 -3.71 45.19 3.52
C ASN A 448 -2.32 45.31 2.87
N ASP A 449 -1.33 44.60 3.39
CA ASP A 449 0.05 44.69 2.91
C ASP A 449 0.21 44.07 1.52
N THR A 450 -0.43 42.92 1.27
CA THR A 450 -0.42 42.29 -0.06
C THR A 450 -1.22 43.09 -1.09
N LEU A 451 -2.30 43.77 -0.69
CA LEU A 451 -3.06 44.69 -1.56
C LEU A 451 -2.24 45.94 -1.90
N LYS A 452 -1.51 46.49 -0.93
CA LYS A 452 -0.67 47.69 -1.12
C LYS A 452 0.45 47.46 -2.13
N ASP A 453 1.11 46.31 -2.08
CA ASP A 453 2.20 45.98 -3.02
C ASP A 453 1.71 45.78 -4.45
N GLN A 454 0.43 45.44 -4.63
CA GLN A 454 -0.12 45.10 -5.93
C GLN A 454 -1.61 45.44 -6.02
N PRO A 455 -1.93 46.74 -6.16
CA PRO A 455 -3.30 47.23 -6.23
C PRO A 455 -3.98 46.83 -7.54
N SER A 456 -5.32 46.90 -7.58
CA SER A 456 -6.13 46.60 -8.75
C SER A 456 -7.14 47.71 -8.98
N SER A 457 -7.32 48.13 -10.25
CA SER A 457 -8.36 49.09 -10.65
C SER A 457 -9.75 48.76 -10.10
N ASP A 458 -10.05 47.47 -10.02
CA ASP A 458 -11.37 46.95 -9.62
C ASP A 458 -11.56 46.87 -8.09
N CYS A 459 -10.48 47.02 -7.31
CA CYS A 459 -10.49 46.92 -5.85
C CYS A 459 -9.21 47.50 -5.25
N ASN A 460 -9.28 48.75 -4.79
CA ASN A 460 -8.10 49.43 -4.22
C ASN A 460 -8.11 49.41 -2.69
N ASN A 461 -9.26 49.16 -2.07
CA ASN A 461 -9.39 49.07 -0.62
C ASN A 461 -10.31 47.91 -0.22
N ILE A 462 -9.76 46.97 0.56
CA ILE A 462 -10.51 45.84 1.12
C ILE A 462 -10.73 46.08 2.61
N LYS A 463 -11.99 46.27 3.00
CA LYS A 463 -12.39 46.36 4.40
C LYS A 463 -12.93 45.02 4.87
N VAL A 464 -12.08 44.27 5.57
CA VAL A 464 -12.46 42.99 6.21
C VAL A 464 -13.53 43.25 7.28
N LYS A 465 -14.61 42.49 7.22
CA LYS A 465 -15.75 42.54 8.14
C LYS A 465 -15.71 41.41 9.15
N GLU A 466 -15.41 40.21 8.67
CA GLU A 466 -15.46 38.98 9.43
C GLU A 466 -14.41 38.02 8.90
N VAL A 467 -13.82 37.24 9.81
CA VAL A 467 -13.00 36.09 9.44
C VAL A 467 -13.46 34.89 10.24
N GLN A 468 -13.74 33.79 9.54
CA GLN A 468 -14.09 32.52 10.14
C GLN A 468 -13.05 31.46 9.76
N ARG A 469 -12.70 30.59 10.69
CA ARG A 469 -11.80 29.46 10.46
C ARG A 469 -12.59 28.18 10.30
N LEU A 470 -12.28 27.42 9.26
CA LEU A 470 -12.75 26.06 9.08
C LEU A 470 -11.89 25.09 9.89
N GLU A 471 -12.55 24.26 10.70
CA GLU A 471 -11.96 23.08 11.32
C GLU A 471 -12.67 21.85 10.74
N ASN A 472 -12.04 21.26 9.72
CA ASN A 472 -12.51 20.04 9.06
C ASN A 472 -11.37 19.00 9.06
N LEU A 473 -11.49 17.99 9.92
CA LEU A 473 -10.48 16.94 10.08
C LEU A 473 -10.20 16.19 8.79
N GLN A 474 -11.23 15.83 8.03
CA GLN A 474 -11.10 15.00 6.84
C GLN A 474 -10.33 15.73 5.72
N LEU A 475 -10.68 16.99 5.48
CA LEU A 475 -10.00 17.82 4.49
C LEU A 475 -8.56 18.11 4.93
N PHE A 476 -8.36 18.39 6.23
CA PHE A 476 -7.03 18.63 6.77
C PHE A 476 -6.14 17.37 6.71
N ASP A 477 -6.68 16.18 6.95
CA ASP A 477 -5.92 14.92 6.86
C ASP A 477 -5.41 14.66 5.44
N THR A 478 -6.30 14.84 4.47
CA THR A 478 -5.99 14.71 3.05
C THR A 478 -4.88 15.69 2.65
N TYR A 479 -5.02 16.94 3.08
CA TYR A 479 -4.03 17.99 2.86
C TYR A 479 -2.68 17.71 3.52
N ALA A 480 -2.70 17.41 4.81
CA ALA A 480 -1.50 17.16 5.60
C ALA A 480 -0.76 15.91 5.11
N SER A 481 -1.49 14.88 4.66
CA SER A 481 -0.92 13.69 4.04
C SER A 481 -0.15 14.03 2.77
N PHE A 482 -0.71 14.87 1.88
CA PHE A 482 0.02 15.34 0.71
C PHE A 482 1.30 16.08 1.11
N ARG A 483 1.20 17.04 2.04
CA ARG A 483 2.35 17.78 2.57
C ARG A 483 3.44 16.83 3.11
N HIS A 484 3.06 15.81 3.87
CA HIS A 484 3.99 14.85 4.44
C HIS A 484 4.76 14.08 3.36
N THR A 485 4.17 13.84 2.19
CA THR A 485 4.92 13.21 1.07
C THR A 485 6.12 14.02 0.58
N LYS A 486 6.20 15.31 0.94
CA LYS A 486 7.30 16.21 0.54
C LYS A 486 8.46 16.23 1.54
N PHE A 487 8.20 15.90 2.80
CA PHE A 487 9.23 15.89 3.84
C PHE A 487 10.41 14.94 3.58
N PRO A 488 10.25 13.75 2.96
CA PRO A 488 11.40 12.93 2.57
C PRO A 488 12.35 13.64 1.60
N THR A 489 11.83 14.40 0.65
CA THR A 489 12.65 15.16 -0.31
C THR A 489 13.40 16.28 0.39
N VAL A 490 12.72 17.02 1.26
CA VAL A 490 13.31 18.09 2.08
C VAL A 490 14.36 17.53 3.04
N SER A 491 14.12 16.37 3.66
CA SER A 491 15.11 15.73 4.54
C SER A 491 16.43 15.43 3.83
N LYS A 492 16.41 15.18 2.53
CA LYS A 492 17.63 14.91 1.74
C LYS A 492 18.31 16.19 1.26
N ARG A 493 17.53 17.23 0.96
CA ARG A 493 18.01 18.46 0.30
C ARG A 493 18.10 19.68 1.23
N GLY A 494 17.63 19.58 2.47
CA GLY A 494 17.46 20.71 3.40
C GLY A 494 16.18 21.49 3.14
N LYS A 495 15.98 21.95 1.90
CA LYS A 495 14.75 22.62 1.40
C LYS A 495 14.44 22.20 -0.03
N LEU A 496 13.18 22.32 -0.45
CA LEU A 496 12.87 22.47 -1.88
C LEU A 496 13.40 23.83 -2.34
N ILE A 497 13.62 23.99 -3.64
CA ILE A 497 14.00 25.29 -4.21
C ILE A 497 12.82 26.25 -3.94
N PRO A 498 13.01 27.30 -3.13
CA PRO A 498 11.99 28.33 -2.91
C PRO A 498 11.58 28.95 -4.23
N LEU A 499 10.34 29.41 -4.33
CA LEU A 499 9.81 29.96 -5.58
C LEU A 499 10.72 31.07 -6.15
N GLU A 500 11.14 32.00 -5.30
CA GLU A 500 12.05 33.11 -5.63
C GLU A 500 13.45 32.69 -6.08
N ASP A 501 13.90 31.49 -5.71
CA ASP A 501 15.22 30.97 -6.04
C ASP A 501 15.20 30.12 -7.34
N ILE A 502 14.02 29.86 -7.91
CA ILE A 502 13.92 29.12 -9.18
C ILE A 502 14.46 30.00 -10.30
N GLN A 503 15.44 29.51 -11.07
CA GLN A 503 16.12 30.28 -12.12
C GLN A 503 15.16 30.92 -13.14
N ALA A 504 14.03 30.29 -13.42
CA ALA A 504 13.02 30.82 -14.32
C ALA A 504 12.12 31.89 -13.67
N SER A 505 12.14 32.06 -12.34
CA SER A 505 11.31 33.07 -11.69
C SER A 505 11.83 34.48 -11.94
N THR A 506 10.90 35.41 -12.14
CA THR A 506 11.17 36.83 -12.40
C THR A 506 10.74 37.74 -11.25
N ARG A 507 10.16 37.17 -10.19
CA ARG A 507 9.62 37.89 -9.04
C ARG A 507 10.28 37.41 -7.76
N GLY A 508 10.26 38.26 -6.74
CA GLY A 508 10.73 37.89 -5.40
C GLY A 508 9.81 36.86 -4.72
N GLN A 509 10.02 36.69 -3.42
CA GLN A 509 9.23 35.78 -2.58
C GLN A 509 7.71 36.01 -2.72
N PRO A 510 6.84 34.97 -2.56
CA PRO A 510 5.39 35.16 -2.52
C PRO A 510 5.00 36.26 -1.55
N LEU A 511 4.12 37.20 -1.96
CA LEU A 511 3.74 38.34 -1.11
C LEU A 511 3.11 37.88 0.20
N THR A 512 2.34 36.79 0.18
CA THR A 512 1.77 36.21 1.40
C THR A 512 2.84 35.70 2.36
N LEU A 513 3.93 35.13 1.85
CA LEU A 513 5.06 34.70 2.66
C LEU A 513 5.87 35.89 3.17
N LYS A 514 6.13 36.89 2.31
CA LYS A 514 6.84 38.15 2.65
C LYS A 514 6.19 38.86 3.84
N TYR A 515 4.86 38.90 3.89
CA TYR A 515 4.11 39.63 4.92
C TYR A 515 3.61 38.77 6.09
N THR A 516 3.85 37.46 6.07
CA THR A 516 3.57 36.59 7.22
C THR A 516 4.69 36.75 8.26
N LYS A 517 4.40 37.43 9.37
CA LYS A 517 5.38 37.67 10.44
C LYS A 517 5.75 36.37 11.17
N ARG A 518 7.04 36.16 11.40
CA ARG A 518 7.52 35.03 12.22
C ARG A 518 6.87 35.02 13.59
N GLY A 519 6.33 33.88 14.00
CA GLY A 519 5.65 33.69 15.29
C GLY A 519 4.18 34.15 15.33
N CYS A 520 3.65 34.72 14.24
CA CYS A 520 2.22 35.02 14.14
C CYS A 520 1.39 33.74 13.95
N VAL A 521 0.07 33.83 14.01
CA VAL A 521 -0.79 32.62 13.88
C VAL A 521 -0.66 31.97 12.50
N LEU A 522 -0.43 32.77 11.46
CA LEU A 522 -0.24 32.30 10.08
C LEU A 522 1.16 31.69 9.85
N ASP A 523 2.10 31.81 10.78
CA ASP A 523 3.40 31.13 10.75
C ASP A 523 3.36 29.80 11.53
N GLN A 524 2.27 29.52 12.24
CA GLN A 524 2.16 28.30 13.04
C GLN A 524 1.83 27.09 12.16
N ASP A 525 2.67 26.06 12.28
CA ASP A 525 2.53 24.78 11.57
C ASP A 525 2.49 24.90 10.03
N ILE A 526 3.11 25.95 9.47
CA ILE A 526 3.43 26.09 8.04
C ILE A 526 4.89 25.67 7.81
N TYR A 527 5.19 25.05 6.67
CA TYR A 527 6.51 24.53 6.33
C TYR A 527 7.01 25.15 4.99
N PRO A 528 7.63 26.34 5.02
CA PRO A 528 8.16 26.98 3.80
C PRO A 528 9.16 26.11 3.04
N GLU A 529 9.83 25.17 3.71
CA GLU A 529 10.82 24.27 3.11
C GLU A 529 10.21 23.29 2.10
N VAL A 530 8.89 23.05 2.14
CA VAL A 530 8.14 22.30 1.12
C VAL A 530 7.33 23.22 0.19
N ASN A 531 7.63 24.52 0.18
CA ASN A 531 6.84 25.56 -0.48
C ASN A 531 5.38 25.58 0.00
N GLU A 532 5.15 25.43 1.31
CA GLU A 532 3.83 25.62 1.92
C GLU A 532 3.60 27.07 2.30
N HIS A 533 2.56 27.69 1.74
CA HIS A 533 2.21 29.08 1.96
C HIS A 533 0.70 29.27 2.03
N TYR A 534 0.27 30.41 2.58
CA TYR A 534 -1.10 30.87 2.40
C TYR A 534 -1.26 31.53 1.04
N LEU A 535 -2.40 31.29 0.39
CA LEU A 535 -2.78 31.97 -0.85
C LEU A 535 -4.26 32.36 -0.80
N PHE A 536 -4.63 33.41 -1.51
CA PHE A 536 -6.01 33.83 -1.66
C PHE A 536 -6.68 33.04 -2.80
N HIS A 537 -7.93 32.66 -2.59
CA HIS A 537 -8.78 32.04 -3.59
C HIS A 537 -10.13 32.76 -3.62
N GLY A 538 -10.46 33.34 -4.77
CA GLY A 538 -11.75 33.98 -5.02
C GLY A 538 -12.80 32.95 -5.43
N THR A 539 -13.96 33.01 -4.79
CA THR A 539 -15.10 32.18 -5.19
C THR A 539 -16.42 32.86 -4.85
N ARG A 540 -17.52 32.36 -5.41
CA ARG A 540 -18.88 32.84 -5.11
C ARG A 540 -19.42 32.21 -3.84
N ALA A 541 -20.20 32.95 -3.05
CA ALA A 541 -20.76 32.49 -1.79
C ALA A 541 -21.55 31.18 -1.90
N VAL A 542 -22.29 31.01 -3.00
CA VAL A 542 -23.06 29.78 -3.32
C VAL A 542 -22.20 28.50 -3.39
N THR A 543 -20.90 28.62 -3.62
CA THR A 543 -20.00 27.45 -3.73
C THR A 543 -19.36 27.03 -2.41
N LEU A 544 -19.45 27.86 -1.37
CA LEU A 544 -18.67 27.70 -0.14
C LEU A 544 -19.00 26.41 0.60
N ASP A 545 -20.28 26.05 0.72
CA ASP A 545 -20.70 24.82 1.41
C ASP A 545 -20.12 23.58 0.73
N GLY A 546 -20.12 23.55 -0.61
CA GLY A 546 -19.48 22.49 -1.38
C GLY A 546 -17.98 22.43 -1.13
N ILE A 547 -17.29 23.57 -1.11
CA ILE A 547 -15.86 23.65 -0.83
C ILE A 547 -15.54 23.18 0.59
N PHE A 548 -16.33 23.56 1.59
CA PHE A 548 -16.08 23.17 2.98
C PHE A 548 -16.35 21.69 3.25
N GLN A 549 -17.22 21.05 2.47
CA GLN A 549 -17.51 19.62 2.57
C GLN A 549 -16.55 18.77 1.73
N GLN A 550 -16.14 19.23 0.54
CA GLN A 550 -15.45 18.40 -0.47
C GLN A 550 -14.05 18.89 -0.86
N SER A 551 -13.59 20.00 -0.26
CA SER A 551 -12.43 20.79 -0.68
C SER A 551 -12.63 21.50 -2.03
N LEU A 552 -11.63 22.29 -2.40
CA LEU A 552 -11.51 22.89 -3.73
C LEU A 552 -11.24 21.79 -4.76
N ASP A 553 -12.09 21.68 -5.78
CA ASP A 553 -11.98 20.64 -6.81
C ASP A 553 -11.81 21.28 -8.20
N ASN A 554 -10.68 21.04 -8.86
CA ASN A 554 -10.37 21.59 -10.17
C ASN A 554 -11.35 21.14 -11.27
N ARG A 555 -12.12 20.06 -11.06
CA ARG A 555 -13.13 19.58 -12.01
C ARG A 555 -14.39 20.43 -12.01
N LEU A 556 -14.62 21.18 -10.93
CA LEU A 556 -15.76 22.09 -10.76
C LEU A 556 -15.40 23.54 -11.08
N ALA A 557 -14.11 23.84 -11.28
CA ALA A 557 -13.63 25.17 -11.58
C ALA A 557 -14.06 25.63 -12.98
N ALA A 558 -14.35 26.93 -13.12
CA ALA A 558 -14.46 27.56 -14.43
C ALA A 558 -13.12 27.46 -15.19
N LYS A 559 -13.19 27.47 -16.53
CA LYS A 559 -11.98 27.37 -17.37
C LYS A 559 -11.08 28.58 -17.14
N GLY A 560 -9.93 28.36 -16.51
CA GLY A 560 -8.94 29.41 -16.24
C GLY A 560 -8.02 29.69 -17.43
N LEU A 561 -7.25 30.77 -17.31
CA LEU A 561 -6.32 31.24 -18.35
C LEU A 561 -5.25 30.20 -18.70
N PHE A 562 -4.89 29.37 -17.72
CA PHE A 562 -3.85 28.35 -17.81
C PHE A 562 -4.39 26.91 -17.84
N GLY A 563 -5.68 26.74 -18.15
CA GLY A 563 -6.34 25.44 -18.18
C GLY A 563 -7.10 25.09 -16.90
N ASN A 564 -7.31 23.80 -16.66
CA ASN A 564 -8.14 23.34 -15.54
C ASN A 564 -7.30 23.21 -14.27
N GLY A 565 -7.61 24.00 -13.24
CA GLY A 565 -6.89 23.97 -11.98
C GLY A 565 -7.66 24.70 -10.89
N ILE A 566 -7.19 24.54 -9.66
CA ILE A 566 -7.52 25.39 -8.54
C ILE A 566 -6.58 26.60 -8.65
N TYR A 567 -7.16 27.77 -8.85
CA TYR A 567 -6.40 29.01 -9.02
C TYR A 567 -6.33 29.75 -7.70
N CYS A 568 -5.11 30.08 -7.29
CA CYS A 568 -4.86 30.92 -6.14
C CYS A 568 -3.96 32.09 -6.53
N ALA A 569 -3.96 33.13 -5.70
CA ALA A 569 -3.15 34.33 -5.89
C ALA A 569 -2.46 34.72 -4.58
N GLU A 570 -1.33 35.41 -4.70
CA GLU A 570 -0.65 35.99 -3.54
C GLU A 570 -1.29 37.32 -3.07
N THR A 571 -2.35 37.77 -3.75
CA THR A 571 -3.08 38.98 -3.39
C THR A 571 -4.59 38.80 -3.38
N PRO A 572 -5.29 39.51 -2.48
CA PRO A 572 -6.74 39.49 -2.44
C PRO A 572 -7.36 40.23 -3.63
N ALA A 573 -6.65 41.21 -4.21
CA ALA A 573 -7.11 41.99 -5.36
C ALA A 573 -7.39 41.13 -6.60
N LYS A 574 -6.48 40.20 -6.91
CA LYS A 574 -6.66 39.24 -8.01
C LYS A 574 -7.79 38.25 -7.72
N SER A 575 -7.89 37.77 -6.49
CA SER A 575 -8.95 36.84 -6.06
C SER A 575 -10.33 37.49 -6.09
N ASN A 576 -10.44 38.78 -5.73
CA ASN A 576 -11.70 39.54 -5.73
C ASN A 576 -12.41 39.55 -7.10
N LYS A 577 -11.68 39.39 -8.21
CA LYS A 577 -12.28 39.31 -9.56
C LYS A 577 -13.21 38.10 -9.73
N TYR A 578 -13.08 37.09 -8.87
CA TYR A 578 -13.80 35.82 -8.94
C TYR A 578 -14.82 35.64 -7.79
N THR A 579 -15.08 36.70 -7.02
CA THR A 579 -16.10 36.70 -5.96
C THR A 579 -17.43 37.27 -6.48
N ASP A 580 -18.46 37.27 -5.64
CA ASP A 580 -19.72 37.95 -5.96
C ASP A 580 -19.48 39.45 -6.21
N GLN A 581 -20.24 40.04 -7.14
CA GLN A 581 -19.98 41.39 -7.66
C GLN A 581 -20.56 42.50 -6.78
N ALA A 582 -21.64 42.22 -6.06
CA ALA A 582 -22.36 43.18 -5.22
C ALA A 582 -22.47 42.68 -3.77
N GLY A 583 -22.65 43.61 -2.84
CA GLY A 583 -22.81 43.32 -1.42
C GLY A 583 -21.52 42.89 -0.72
N GLU A 584 -21.68 42.14 0.37
CA GLU A 584 -20.56 41.58 1.12
C GLU A 584 -19.94 40.40 0.37
N LYS A 585 -18.67 40.56 0.02
CA LYS A 585 -17.90 39.59 -0.76
C LYS A 585 -17.22 38.60 0.17
N LYS A 586 -16.95 37.41 -0.35
CA LYS A 586 -16.30 36.33 0.39
C LYS A 586 -15.15 35.76 -0.43
N MET A 587 -14.00 35.59 0.20
CA MET A 587 -12.86 34.88 -0.38
C MET A 587 -12.24 33.93 0.64
N LEU A 588 -11.49 32.95 0.16
CA LEU A 588 -10.79 32.00 1.00
C LEU A 588 -9.32 32.39 1.11
N LEU A 589 -8.77 32.26 2.31
CA LEU A 589 -7.32 32.15 2.53
C LEU A 589 -7.03 30.67 2.75
N VAL A 590 -6.33 30.07 1.80
CA VAL A 590 -6.08 28.62 1.75
C VAL A 590 -4.64 28.34 2.13
N ARG A 591 -4.41 27.23 2.86
CA ARG A 591 -3.06 26.66 2.92
C ARG A 591 -2.81 25.90 1.64
N ALA A 592 -1.68 26.15 0.98
CA ALA A 592 -1.29 25.48 -0.24
C ALA A 592 0.12 24.89 -0.09
N CYS A 593 0.28 23.59 -0.34
CA CYS A 593 1.58 22.92 -0.40
C CYS A 593 2.00 22.82 -1.87
N LEU A 594 2.85 23.75 -2.34
CA LEU A 594 3.19 23.85 -3.76
C LEU A 594 4.23 22.82 -4.22
N GLY A 595 4.99 22.22 -3.30
CA GLY A 595 5.98 21.19 -3.60
C GLY A 595 7.05 21.68 -4.58
N GLU A 596 7.42 20.84 -5.55
CA GLU A 596 8.32 21.24 -6.63
C GLU A 596 7.55 22.02 -7.70
N ILE A 597 7.88 23.30 -7.88
CA ILE A 597 7.15 24.27 -8.70
C ILE A 597 7.69 24.32 -10.13
N TYR A 598 6.79 24.38 -11.12
CA TYR A 598 7.10 24.77 -12.49
C TYR A 598 6.76 26.25 -12.71
N ILE A 599 7.72 27.05 -13.19
CA ILE A 599 7.48 28.45 -13.56
C ILE A 599 7.09 28.53 -15.04
N HIS A 600 5.97 29.20 -15.32
CA HIS A 600 5.52 29.51 -16.68
C HIS A 600 5.57 31.02 -16.92
N ASN A 601 6.53 31.47 -17.73
CA ASN A 601 6.67 32.87 -18.14
C ASN A 601 6.11 33.16 -19.54
N GLY A 602 5.62 32.13 -20.24
CA GLY A 602 5.12 32.26 -21.61
C GLY A 602 3.74 32.92 -21.68
N GLY A 603 3.23 33.12 -22.89
CA GLY A 603 1.84 33.54 -23.12
C GLY A 603 0.81 32.52 -22.61
N THR A 604 -0.45 32.69 -22.99
CA THR A 604 -1.51 31.78 -22.52
C THR A 604 -1.24 30.33 -22.95
N TYR A 605 -1.28 29.39 -22.00
CA TYR A 605 -1.10 27.97 -22.26
C TYR A 605 -2.09 27.15 -21.43
N GLN A 606 -2.82 26.23 -22.05
CA GLN A 606 -3.89 25.47 -21.41
C GLN A 606 -3.39 24.14 -20.86
N PHE A 607 -2.77 24.19 -19.67
CA PHE A 607 -2.29 23.00 -18.97
C PHE A 607 -3.44 22.06 -18.60
N LYS A 608 -3.19 20.76 -18.73
CA LYS A 608 -4.07 19.70 -18.21
C LYS A 608 -3.61 19.17 -16.85
N ARG A 609 -2.34 19.34 -16.53
CA ARG A 609 -1.66 18.99 -15.28
C ARG A 609 -0.33 19.72 -15.19
N ALA A 610 0.34 19.65 -14.05
CA ALA A 610 1.71 20.12 -13.92
C ALA A 610 2.67 19.39 -14.91
N PRO A 611 3.61 20.10 -15.55
CA PRO A 611 4.50 19.51 -16.55
C PRO A 611 5.45 18.43 -16.03
N CYS A 612 5.95 17.58 -16.94
CA CYS A 612 7.03 16.61 -16.66
C CYS A 612 8.34 17.34 -16.35
N LYS A 613 9.03 16.94 -15.27
CA LYS A 613 10.29 17.56 -14.84
C LYS A 613 11.43 17.43 -15.86
N THR A 614 11.31 16.46 -16.77
CA THR A 614 12.35 16.20 -17.79
C THR A 614 12.05 16.90 -19.11
N CYS A 615 10.84 16.75 -19.65
CA CYS A 615 10.51 17.29 -20.98
C CYS A 615 9.67 18.57 -20.94
N GLN A 616 9.26 19.01 -19.75
CA GLN A 616 8.47 20.23 -19.50
C GLN A 616 7.13 20.30 -20.26
N LYS A 617 6.60 19.15 -20.69
CA LYS A 617 5.26 19.04 -21.27
C LYS A 617 4.29 18.47 -20.24
N ASP A 618 3.08 19.02 -20.17
CA ASP A 618 1.97 18.45 -19.38
C ASP A 618 1.40 17.20 -20.03
N ARG A 619 1.40 17.16 -21.36
CA ARG A 619 1.13 15.98 -22.18
C ARG A 619 2.43 15.34 -22.63
N CYS A 620 2.86 14.34 -21.87
CA CYS A 620 4.12 13.66 -22.12
C CYS A 620 3.97 12.16 -21.92
N SER A 621 4.68 11.39 -22.75
CA SER A 621 4.85 9.95 -22.58
C SER A 621 6.18 9.62 -21.87
N CYS A 622 6.84 10.62 -21.26
CA CYS A 622 8.16 10.49 -20.63
C CYS A 622 8.19 9.47 -19.47
N GLY A 623 7.05 9.21 -18.81
CA GLY A 623 6.95 8.38 -17.60
C GLY A 623 7.73 8.91 -16.38
N LYS A 624 8.35 10.10 -16.51
CA LYS A 624 9.15 10.77 -15.49
C LYS A 624 8.26 11.57 -14.52
N PRO A 625 8.75 11.88 -13.31
CA PRO A 625 8.01 12.66 -12.33
C PRO A 625 7.56 14.01 -12.88
N LEU A 626 6.40 14.45 -12.44
CA LEU A 626 5.86 15.78 -12.74
C LEU A 626 6.27 16.78 -11.66
N PHE A 627 6.19 18.06 -11.99
CA PHE A 627 6.08 19.11 -10.98
C PHE A 627 4.77 18.94 -10.20
N ASP A 628 4.70 19.54 -9.02
CA ASP A 628 3.55 19.46 -8.12
C ASP A 628 2.54 20.59 -8.39
N SER A 629 3.06 21.76 -8.73
CA SER A 629 2.28 22.97 -9.03
C SER A 629 2.88 23.77 -10.18
N ILE A 630 2.07 24.67 -10.73
CA ILE A 630 2.48 25.64 -11.74
C ILE A 630 2.32 27.03 -11.14
N VAL A 631 3.31 27.88 -11.35
CA VAL A 631 3.21 29.32 -11.08
C VAL A 631 3.39 30.04 -12.40
N ALA A 632 2.34 30.72 -12.85
CA ALA A 632 2.39 31.57 -14.03
C ALA A 632 2.72 33.00 -13.61
N GLU A 633 3.75 33.58 -14.24
CA GLU A 633 4.20 34.95 -14.02
C GLU A 633 4.83 35.56 -15.29
N GLY A 634 5.71 36.56 -15.16
CA GLY A 634 6.28 37.30 -16.28
C GLY A 634 5.37 38.43 -16.75
N ALA A 635 4.81 38.31 -17.96
CA ALA A 635 4.00 39.35 -18.60
C ALA A 635 2.63 39.61 -17.92
N LEU A 636 2.23 38.77 -16.96
CA LEU A 636 1.02 38.98 -16.19
C LEU A 636 1.24 40.06 -15.11
N PRO A 637 0.22 40.88 -14.81
CA PRO A 637 0.30 41.80 -13.68
C PRO A 637 0.40 41.04 -12.35
N TYR A 638 -0.13 39.82 -12.24
CA TYR A 638 -0.16 38.97 -11.03
C TYR A 638 0.46 37.59 -11.25
N ARG A 639 1.01 37.00 -10.18
CA ARG A 639 1.26 35.55 -10.12
C ARG A 639 -0.04 34.79 -9.99
N GLU A 640 -0.22 33.77 -10.82
CA GLU A 640 -1.27 32.77 -10.67
C GLU A 640 -0.67 31.44 -10.26
N PHE A 641 -1.14 30.90 -9.14
CA PHE A 641 -0.74 29.60 -8.62
C PHE A 641 -1.80 28.59 -9.07
N ILE A 642 -1.42 27.66 -9.95
CA ILE A 642 -2.33 26.67 -10.53
C ILE A 642 -2.04 25.29 -9.95
N ILE A 643 -3.03 24.75 -9.25
CA ILE A 643 -2.96 23.52 -8.48
C ILE A 643 -3.92 22.50 -9.09
N HIS A 644 -3.43 21.30 -9.41
CA HIS A 644 -4.22 20.27 -10.13
C HIS A 644 -4.70 19.11 -9.25
N ASP A 645 -4.22 19.03 -8.01
CA ASP A 645 -4.64 18.05 -7.03
C ASP A 645 -5.23 18.77 -5.81
N ARG A 646 -6.48 18.47 -5.50
CA ARG A 646 -7.23 19.03 -4.35
C ARG A 646 -6.59 18.71 -3.00
N CYS A 647 -5.76 17.67 -2.92
CA CYS A 647 -5.02 17.32 -1.72
C CYS A 647 -3.89 18.33 -1.43
N GLN A 648 -3.55 19.23 -2.35
CA GLN A 648 -2.50 20.23 -2.12
C GLN A 648 -3.02 21.49 -1.43
N VAL A 649 -4.33 21.62 -1.21
CA VAL A 649 -4.94 22.81 -0.61
C VAL A 649 -5.91 22.47 0.53
N TYR A 650 -5.92 23.33 1.54
CA TYR A 650 -6.90 23.31 2.62
C TYR A 650 -7.57 24.68 2.75
N PRO A 651 -8.89 24.80 2.54
CA PRO A 651 -9.60 26.06 2.72
C PRO A 651 -9.69 26.38 4.22
N GLU A 652 -8.81 27.25 4.72
CA GLU A 652 -8.69 27.43 6.16
C GLU A 652 -9.48 28.60 6.71
N TYR A 653 -9.41 29.77 6.07
CA TYR A 653 -10.14 30.94 6.52
C TYR A 653 -11.08 31.45 5.44
N LEU A 654 -12.31 31.75 5.85
CA LEU A 654 -13.28 32.51 5.09
C LEU A 654 -13.19 33.97 5.51
N ILE A 655 -12.89 34.85 4.57
CA ILE A 655 -12.80 36.30 4.78
C ILE A 655 -14.04 36.93 4.15
N THR A 656 -14.90 37.53 4.96
CA THR A 656 -16.02 38.37 4.52
C THR A 656 -15.56 39.82 4.52
N TYR A 657 -15.77 40.54 3.42
CA TYR A 657 -15.25 41.89 3.24
C TYR A 657 -16.12 42.74 2.30
N THR A 658 -15.89 44.05 2.35
CA THR A 658 -16.35 45.00 1.33
C THR A 658 -15.16 45.57 0.57
N CYS A 659 -15.34 45.85 -0.71
CA CYS A 659 -14.30 46.38 -1.58
C CYS A 659 -14.76 47.70 -2.21
N SER A 660 -13.88 48.70 -2.21
CA SER A 660 -14.08 50.02 -2.83
C SER A 660 -12.90 50.45 -3.68
#